data_AF-A0A8D8CPG9-F1
#
_entry.id   AF-A0A8D8CPG9-F1
#
_cell.length_a   1.000
_cell.length_b   1.000
_cell.length_c   1.000
_cell.angle_alpha   90.00
_cell.angle_beta   90.00
_cell.angle_gamma   90.00
#
_symmetry.space_group_name_H-M   'P 1'
#
loop_
_entity.id
_entity.type
_entity.pdbx_description
1 polymer ?
#
loop_
_entity_poly.entity_id
_entity_poly.type
_entity_poly.pdbx_seq_one_letter_code
_entity_poly.pdbx_strand_id
1 'polypeptide(L)'
;MLQMLALRWFRRYKVFFLIGFLIVAAQIFLAYKLLKIPVSGSGSTEERDLSKRLYEKYVRKVAGGSNLSADDEDPGQQQQVQRIPAGREPKKVESGGRTFLNVAELEFVVPCDIHSKETISAIHRAKSQECKRQIVDIACAIQSGRFYPKSLPNYCPSGDYVPSRSLGCFQDEKNFRILSGYYTNFKTTNSPKRCIQLCLQSGFLYGGVQYSSECFCGDEPPKASAKLPDSSCNMKCSGDPKEACGGYFTANVYETGIAKFSAQTTEITTKAGVEPARIVFLLTLNGRALRQVHRLLRTLYSPKHYYFIHIDSRQHYLYRELLKLEQHFPNIRLSRTRWSTIWGGASLLQMLLSCMEHLLREVPEWDWDFVLNLSESDFPVKTLDKLVRFLSANRGKNFVRSHGREVQRFIQKQGLDRTFVECDNHMWRIGDRVLPAGVQIDGGSDWICLSRDFARYVTTGDDLIRGLLVIFRQTILPAESFFHTVLRNSEFCNSYVDNNLHVTNWKRRLGCKCQYKQIVDWCGCSPNDFKPDDWAKLQGTESKQFYFARKFEPIINQEVILQLEEWVHGPYSADYPNLHSYWQNFYHYRDDPEDVATLGVAYSLLRINANAKFSAFQEPFRIRELNHFLERDRYRGFLIQYEASLVDGRTLTVETRIQPNISAQVAKSASLGRRLTALEVSTDYDQKEQTTRNLQRIIGTNSDLILIFRLAAASKSTPQDKNTTTHALTVLWIDPRGEISDTGELTIEDNPAGPPENLVHFSKAANLRHPLQTGIWTAKLIGTNNKKVVLGVTRFLVTGGDSDGTTKEQLDALVQQFYTVRESCWVGGERNAESGLEGLEECSGTSWSSFAPDPKSDIYTAAVGYQ
;
A
#
# COMPACT_ATOMS: atom_id res chain seq x y z
N MET A 1 -57.30 21.95 37.77
CA MET A 1 -57.94 20.73 37.22
C MET A 1 -56.93 19.77 36.56
N LEU A 2 -55.92 20.25 35.82
CA LEU A 2 -54.87 19.40 35.20
C LEU A 2 -53.93 18.67 36.19
N GLN A 3 -53.58 19.26 37.33
CA GLN A 3 -52.67 18.62 38.31
C GLN A 3 -53.27 17.39 39.03
N MET A 4 -54.60 17.35 39.24
CA MET A 4 -55.26 16.19 39.86
C MET A 4 -55.42 15.00 38.88
N LEU A 5 -55.50 15.26 37.58
CA LEU A 5 -55.55 14.23 36.54
C LEU A 5 -54.21 13.50 36.38
N ALA A 6 -53.09 14.23 36.47
CA ALA A 6 -51.74 13.66 36.38
C ALA A 6 -51.42 12.69 37.53
N LEU A 7 -51.81 13.01 38.77
CA LEU A 7 -51.58 12.13 39.92
C LEU A 7 -52.41 10.84 39.89
N ARG A 8 -53.63 10.87 39.34
CA ARG A 8 -54.47 9.68 39.17
C ARG A 8 -53.94 8.75 38.06
N TRP A 9 -53.44 9.32 36.97
CA TRP A 9 -52.77 8.56 35.90
C TRP A 9 -51.48 7.90 36.38
N PHE A 10 -50.64 8.62 37.13
CA PHE A 10 -49.42 8.05 37.71
C PHE A 10 -49.70 6.89 38.67
N ARG A 11 -50.78 6.95 39.46
CA ARG A 11 -51.15 5.82 40.35
C ARG A 11 -51.69 4.61 39.59
N ARG A 12 -52.44 4.81 38.50
CA ARG A 12 -53.07 3.72 37.74
C ARG A 12 -52.10 3.01 36.80
N TYR A 13 -51.08 3.72 36.29
CA TYR A 13 -50.09 3.19 35.35
C TYR A 13 -48.67 3.15 35.95
N LYS A 14 -48.56 3.12 37.28
CA LYS A 14 -47.29 3.14 38.02
C LYS A 14 -46.32 2.06 37.53
N VAL A 15 -46.84 0.86 37.27
CA VAL A 15 -46.07 -0.27 36.71
C VAL A 15 -45.61 0.03 35.28
N PHE A 16 -46.46 0.64 34.45
CA PHE A 16 -46.14 0.97 33.06
C PHE A 16 -45.04 2.05 32.97
N PHE A 17 -45.07 3.05 33.85
CA PHE A 17 -44.00 4.05 33.95
C PHE A 17 -42.71 3.47 34.51
N LEU A 18 -42.78 2.52 35.46
CA LEU A 18 -41.61 1.82 35.99
C LEU A 18 -40.94 0.95 34.91
N ILE A 19 -41.74 0.22 34.13
CA ILE A 19 -41.25 -0.57 32.99
C ILE A 19 -40.67 0.37 31.93
N GLY A 20 -41.34 1.48 31.60
CA GLY A 20 -40.82 2.47 30.67
C GLY A 20 -39.49 3.08 31.11
N PHE A 21 -39.36 3.40 32.41
CA PHE A 21 -38.12 3.93 32.97
C PHE A 21 -37.00 2.88 32.98
N LEU A 22 -37.31 1.61 33.27
CA LEU A 22 -36.36 0.50 33.17
C LEU A 22 -35.90 0.25 31.74
N ILE A 23 -36.80 0.36 30.76
CA ILE A 23 -36.45 0.24 29.33
C ILE A 23 -35.55 1.39 28.90
N VAL A 24 -35.88 2.64 29.27
CA VAL A 24 -35.04 3.80 28.94
C VAL A 24 -33.68 3.72 29.65
N ALA A 25 -33.64 3.31 30.93
CA ALA A 25 -32.39 3.11 31.66
C ALA A 25 -31.55 1.97 31.05
N ALA A 26 -32.18 0.87 30.61
CA ALA A 26 -31.51 -0.21 29.90
C ALA A 26 -31.00 0.24 28.52
N GLN A 27 -31.76 1.06 27.78
CA GLN A 27 -31.34 1.63 26.51
C GLN A 27 -30.19 2.63 26.68
N ILE A 28 -30.20 3.46 27.73
CA ILE A 28 -29.09 4.36 28.06
C ILE A 28 -27.87 3.56 28.52
N PHE A 29 -28.05 2.49 29.30
CA PHE A 29 -26.96 1.60 29.72
C PHE A 29 -26.36 0.83 28.54
N LEU A 30 -27.19 0.33 27.62
CA LEU A 30 -26.77 -0.31 26.38
C LEU A 30 -26.08 0.69 25.45
N ALA A 31 -26.61 1.91 25.30
CA ALA A 31 -25.98 2.99 24.55
C ALA A 31 -24.63 3.40 25.19
N TYR A 32 -24.55 3.49 26.51
CA TYR A 32 -23.30 3.76 27.24
C TYR A 32 -22.29 2.62 27.05
N LYS A 33 -22.73 1.35 27.06
CA LYS A 33 -21.89 0.18 26.78
C LYS A 33 -21.47 0.09 25.31
N LEU A 34 -22.31 0.53 24.37
CA LEU A 34 -22.02 0.57 22.93
C LEU A 34 -21.13 1.78 22.56
N LEU A 35 -21.26 2.91 23.25
CA LEU A 35 -20.46 4.12 23.05
C LEU A 35 -19.12 4.08 23.82
N LYS A 36 -19.02 3.34 24.92
CA LYS A 36 -17.73 2.90 25.45
C LYS A 36 -17.20 1.75 24.61
N ILE A 37 -16.63 2.08 23.45
CA ILE A 37 -15.66 1.22 22.79
C ILE A 37 -14.42 1.20 23.70
N PRO A 38 -14.06 0.09 24.35
CA PRO A 38 -12.70 -0.08 24.79
C PRO A 38 -11.89 -0.34 23.51
N VAL A 39 -10.92 0.52 23.25
CA VAL A 39 -9.83 0.24 22.30
C VAL A 39 -8.95 -0.84 22.95
N SER A 40 -9.46 -2.07 22.99
CA SER A 40 -8.73 -3.28 23.35
C SER A 40 -9.34 -4.42 22.56
N GLY A 41 -8.52 -5.04 21.71
CA GLY A 41 -8.97 -6.01 20.71
C GLY A 41 -9.67 -7.23 21.31
N SER A 42 -10.95 -7.38 20.97
CA SER A 42 -11.62 -8.66 20.81
C SER A 42 -12.64 -8.50 19.68
N GLY A 43 -12.33 -9.04 18.49
CA GLY A 43 -13.25 -9.01 17.35
C GLY A 43 -14.58 -9.69 17.68
N SER A 44 -15.69 -9.12 17.22
CA SER A 44 -17.03 -9.65 17.44
C SER A 44 -17.29 -10.90 16.58
N THR A 45 -18.28 -11.69 16.98
CA THR A 45 -18.69 -12.96 16.35
C THR A 45 -19.09 -12.80 14.88
N GLU A 46 -19.56 -11.61 14.47
CA GLU A 46 -19.91 -11.30 13.08
C GLU A 46 -18.68 -11.12 12.17
N GLU A 47 -17.56 -10.59 12.68
CA GLU A 47 -16.30 -10.50 11.92
C GLU A 47 -15.68 -11.89 11.68
N ARG A 48 -15.89 -12.82 12.62
CA ARG A 48 -15.50 -14.24 12.48
C ARG A 48 -16.32 -14.94 11.40
N ASP A 49 -17.63 -14.71 11.36
CA ASP A 49 -18.52 -15.32 10.36
C ASP A 49 -18.31 -14.73 8.96
N LEU A 50 -18.02 -13.42 8.84
CA LEU A 50 -17.67 -12.82 7.56
C LEU A 50 -16.31 -13.33 7.05
N SER A 51 -15.31 -13.48 7.93
CA SER A 51 -14.03 -14.14 7.58
C SER A 51 -14.22 -15.59 7.15
N LYS A 52 -15.14 -16.33 7.78
CA LYS A 52 -15.45 -17.74 7.46
C LYS A 52 -16.16 -17.87 6.10
N ARG A 53 -17.12 -16.99 5.79
CA ARG A 53 -17.78 -16.94 4.47
C ARG A 53 -16.82 -16.54 3.35
N LEU A 54 -15.88 -15.64 3.62
CA LEU A 54 -14.83 -15.28 2.67
C LEU A 54 -13.79 -16.41 2.51
N TYR A 55 -13.50 -17.17 3.58
CA TYR A 55 -12.63 -18.35 3.54
C TYR A 55 -13.20 -19.46 2.65
N GLU A 56 -14.50 -19.76 2.77
CA GLU A 56 -15.16 -20.76 1.92
C GLU A 56 -15.21 -20.35 0.44
N LYS A 57 -15.33 -19.05 0.15
CA LYS A 57 -15.42 -18.53 -1.23
C LYS A 57 -14.09 -18.48 -1.98
N TYR A 58 -12.97 -18.22 -1.28
CA TYR A 58 -11.68 -17.93 -1.94
C TYR A 58 -10.58 -18.97 -1.71
N VAL A 59 -10.62 -19.76 -0.62
CA VAL A 59 -9.50 -20.66 -0.26
C VAL A 59 -9.78 -22.11 -0.67
N ARG A 60 -11.01 -22.60 -0.59
CA ARG A 60 -11.33 -24.01 -0.87
C ARG A 60 -11.20 -24.40 -2.35
N LYS A 61 -11.21 -23.43 -3.27
CA LYS A 61 -11.12 -23.69 -4.73
C LYS A 61 -9.70 -24.02 -5.22
N VAL A 62 -8.67 -23.87 -4.38
CA VAL A 62 -7.26 -24.17 -4.73
C VAL A 62 -6.79 -25.51 -4.14
N ALA A 63 -7.57 -26.14 -3.25
CA ALA A 63 -7.15 -27.34 -2.49
C ALA A 63 -8.03 -28.58 -2.71
N GLY A 64 -8.68 -28.72 -3.86
CA GLY A 64 -9.57 -29.85 -4.17
C GLY A 64 -9.16 -30.59 -5.43
N GLY A 65 -8.27 -31.57 -5.29
CA GLY A 65 -7.97 -32.57 -6.31
C GLY A 65 -8.01 -33.97 -5.68
N SER A 66 -8.93 -34.80 -6.19
CA SER A 66 -9.08 -36.26 -6.05
C SER A 66 -9.37 -36.87 -4.67
N ASN A 67 -10.64 -37.20 -4.43
CA ASN A 67 -11.06 -38.42 -3.71
C ASN A 67 -11.95 -39.20 -4.68
N LEU A 68 -11.53 -40.40 -5.08
CA LEU A 68 -12.41 -41.45 -5.59
C LEU A 68 -12.02 -42.75 -4.89
N SER A 69 -13.07 -43.42 -4.43
CA SER A 69 -13.15 -44.56 -3.53
C SER A 69 -12.66 -45.88 -4.15
N ALA A 70 -12.29 -46.79 -3.26
CA ALA A 70 -11.96 -48.19 -3.51
C ALA A 70 -13.20 -49.02 -3.90
N ASP A 71 -12.97 -50.10 -4.67
CA ASP A 71 -13.64 -51.41 -4.58
C ASP A 71 -12.81 -52.49 -5.33
N ASP A 72 -12.49 -53.58 -4.60
CA ASP A 72 -12.26 -55.02 -4.86
C ASP A 72 -11.36 -55.65 -5.96
N GLU A 73 -10.44 -56.52 -5.47
CA GLU A 73 -10.04 -57.94 -5.84
C GLU A 73 -9.93 -58.38 -7.34
N ASP A 74 -9.02 -59.22 -7.88
CA ASP A 74 -7.87 -60.10 -7.53
C ASP A 74 -7.14 -60.46 -8.90
N PRO A 75 -6.18 -61.41 -9.12
CA PRO A 75 -4.97 -61.18 -9.92
C PRO A 75 -4.80 -62.14 -11.14
N GLY A 76 -3.76 -61.95 -11.97
CA GLY A 76 -3.26 -63.05 -12.81
C GLY A 76 -2.59 -62.70 -14.15
N GLN A 77 -1.28 -62.98 -14.20
CA GLN A 77 -0.49 -63.65 -15.25
C GLN A 77 -0.36 -63.11 -16.72
N GLN A 78 0.92 -62.87 -17.05
CA GLN A 78 1.73 -63.37 -18.18
C GLN A 78 1.50 -62.90 -19.64
N GLN A 79 2.59 -62.31 -20.18
CA GLN A 79 3.24 -62.48 -21.50
C GLN A 79 2.36 -62.77 -22.74
N GLN A 80 2.46 -61.90 -23.76
CA GLN A 80 3.14 -62.22 -25.05
C GLN A 80 3.09 -61.07 -26.07
N VAL A 81 4.07 -61.13 -26.96
CA VAL A 81 4.51 -60.17 -27.99
C VAL A 81 3.84 -60.49 -29.33
N GLN A 82 3.22 -59.52 -30.05
CA GLN A 82 3.45 -59.19 -31.49
C GLN A 82 2.36 -58.37 -32.21
N ARG A 83 2.86 -57.44 -33.05
CA ARG A 83 2.39 -56.92 -34.36
C ARG A 83 1.29 -55.84 -34.45
N ILE A 84 1.69 -54.77 -35.13
CA ILE A 84 0.95 -53.62 -35.68
C ILE A 84 0.27 -54.06 -37.00
N PRO A 85 -0.92 -53.53 -37.38
CA PRO A 85 -0.93 -52.44 -38.37
C PRO A 85 -1.96 -51.32 -38.14
N ALA A 86 -1.48 -50.10 -38.40
CA ALA A 86 -2.12 -48.91 -38.98
C ALA A 86 -3.60 -48.58 -38.71
N GLY A 87 -3.80 -47.36 -38.18
CA GLY A 87 -4.87 -46.47 -38.63
C GLY A 87 -6.02 -46.24 -37.66
N ARG A 88 -5.86 -45.26 -36.76
CA ARG A 88 -6.92 -44.31 -36.34
C ARG A 88 -6.36 -43.27 -35.37
N GLU A 89 -6.70 -42.02 -35.64
CA GLU A 89 -6.32 -40.82 -34.89
C GLU A 89 -6.54 -40.95 -33.37
N PRO A 90 -5.60 -40.54 -32.51
CA PRO A 90 -5.85 -40.48 -31.09
C PRO A 90 -6.56 -39.17 -30.73
N LYS A 91 -7.75 -39.35 -30.15
CA LYS A 91 -8.45 -38.36 -29.32
C LYS A 91 -7.46 -37.75 -28.32
N LYS A 92 -7.52 -36.42 -28.19
CA LYS A 92 -6.83 -35.62 -27.16
C LYS A 92 -7.03 -36.25 -25.78
N VAL A 93 -5.98 -36.87 -25.27
CA VAL A 93 -5.79 -37.13 -23.85
C VAL A 93 -5.33 -35.79 -23.25
N GLU A 94 -6.09 -35.26 -22.30
CA GLU A 94 -5.69 -34.11 -21.49
C GLU A 94 -4.42 -34.46 -20.71
N SER A 95 -3.26 -34.01 -21.21
CA SER A 95 -2.02 -34.06 -20.48
C SER A 95 -2.02 -32.97 -19.40
N GLY A 96 -2.00 -33.36 -18.13
CA GLY A 96 -1.57 -32.47 -17.05
C GLY A 96 -0.10 -32.06 -17.30
N GLY A 97 0.10 -30.87 -17.87
CA GLY A 97 1.42 -30.38 -18.26
C GLY A 97 2.36 -30.27 -17.05
N ARG A 98 3.45 -31.06 -17.06
CA ARG A 98 4.61 -30.80 -16.20
C ARG A 98 5.31 -29.55 -16.77
N THR A 99 5.49 -28.52 -15.94
CA THR A 99 6.28 -27.34 -16.30
C THR A 99 7.75 -27.72 -16.24
N PHE A 100 8.46 -27.66 -17.37
CA PHE A 100 9.90 -27.98 -17.46
C PHE A 100 10.72 -26.70 -17.65
N LEU A 101 11.93 -26.68 -17.10
CA LEU A 101 12.87 -25.59 -17.32
C LEU A 101 13.41 -25.66 -18.76
N ASN A 102 13.19 -24.61 -19.55
CA ASN A 102 13.80 -24.49 -20.88
C ASN A 102 15.25 -24.01 -20.75
N VAL A 103 16.19 -24.95 -20.63
CA VAL A 103 17.63 -24.63 -20.48
C VAL A 103 18.19 -23.88 -21.70
N ALA A 104 17.58 -24.02 -22.88
CA ALA A 104 18.01 -23.33 -24.09
C ALA A 104 17.83 -21.80 -24.02
N GLU A 105 17.00 -21.28 -23.10
CA GLU A 105 16.80 -19.84 -22.89
C GLU A 105 17.82 -19.21 -21.93
N LEU A 106 18.71 -20.02 -21.33
CA LEU A 106 19.67 -19.60 -20.31
C LEU A 106 21.07 -19.50 -20.91
N GLU A 107 21.72 -18.36 -20.72
CA GLU A 107 23.10 -18.09 -21.20
C GLU A 107 24.18 -18.58 -20.21
N PHE A 108 23.82 -19.50 -19.32
CA PHE A 108 24.71 -20.03 -18.28
C PHE A 108 24.36 -21.49 -17.94
N VAL A 109 25.30 -22.17 -17.30
CA VAL A 109 25.12 -23.56 -16.87
C VAL A 109 24.36 -23.58 -15.53
N VAL A 110 23.26 -24.34 -15.48
CA VAL A 110 22.46 -24.51 -14.27
C VAL A 110 23.18 -25.47 -13.30
N PRO A 111 23.45 -25.06 -12.04
CA PRO A 111 24.27 -25.86 -11.12
C PRO A 111 23.50 -26.98 -10.40
N CYS A 112 22.17 -27.06 -10.54
CA CYS A 112 21.33 -28.09 -9.94
C CYS A 112 20.05 -28.35 -10.75
N ASP A 113 19.37 -29.47 -10.50
CA ASP A 113 18.07 -29.78 -11.12
C ASP A 113 16.93 -28.99 -10.46
N ILE A 114 16.26 -28.13 -11.23
CA ILE A 114 15.16 -27.29 -10.74
C ILE A 114 13.81 -27.95 -11.05
N HIS A 115 13.08 -28.31 -9.99
CA HIS A 115 11.74 -28.94 -10.10
C HIS A 115 10.58 -28.06 -9.59
N SER A 116 10.88 -26.98 -8.87
CA SER A 116 9.87 -26.08 -8.29
C SER A 116 9.14 -25.32 -9.39
N LYS A 117 7.80 -25.44 -9.45
CA LYS A 117 6.97 -24.76 -10.46
C LYS A 117 7.08 -23.24 -10.34
N GLU A 118 7.14 -22.73 -9.12
CA GLU A 118 7.35 -21.32 -8.80
C GLU A 118 8.70 -20.83 -9.33
N THR A 119 9.79 -21.57 -9.06
CA THR A 119 11.12 -21.20 -9.54
C THR A 119 11.16 -21.18 -11.08
N ILE A 120 10.65 -22.23 -11.73
CA ILE A 120 10.61 -22.31 -13.20
C ILE A 120 9.78 -21.15 -13.78
N SER A 121 8.61 -20.86 -13.20
CA SER A 121 7.77 -19.73 -13.61
C SER A 121 8.46 -18.39 -13.45
N ALA A 122 9.23 -18.18 -12.38
CA ALA A 122 10.01 -16.96 -12.17
C ALA A 122 11.13 -16.82 -13.23
N ILE A 123 11.89 -17.88 -13.50
CA ILE A 123 12.97 -17.88 -14.50
C ILE A 123 12.44 -17.51 -15.90
N HIS A 124 11.31 -18.06 -16.33
CA HIS A 124 10.75 -17.78 -17.65
C HIS A 124 10.19 -16.35 -17.80
N ARG A 125 9.78 -15.72 -16.70
CA ARG A 125 9.23 -14.36 -16.71
C ARG A 125 10.30 -13.28 -16.48
N ALA A 126 11.42 -13.62 -15.84
CA ALA A 126 12.54 -12.72 -15.65
C ALA A 126 13.10 -12.23 -16.99
N LYS A 127 13.42 -10.93 -17.07
CA LYS A 127 13.77 -10.29 -18.34
C LYS A 127 15.27 -10.41 -18.62
N SER A 128 16.11 -10.18 -17.61
CA SER A 128 17.57 -10.23 -17.75
C SER A 128 18.14 -11.61 -17.42
N GLN A 129 19.21 -12.00 -18.10
CA GLN A 129 19.94 -13.23 -17.78
C GLN A 129 20.58 -13.18 -16.39
N GLU A 130 20.96 -11.99 -15.92
CA GLU A 130 21.46 -11.78 -14.57
C GLU A 130 20.40 -12.14 -13.52
N CYS A 131 19.17 -11.67 -13.69
CA CYS A 131 18.07 -12.00 -12.78
C CYS A 131 17.73 -13.50 -12.83
N LYS A 132 17.74 -14.12 -14.02
CA LYS A 132 17.58 -15.57 -14.16
C LYS A 132 18.66 -16.34 -13.40
N ARG A 133 19.93 -15.93 -13.51
CA ARG A 133 21.06 -16.52 -12.78
C ARG A 133 20.90 -16.38 -11.27
N GLN A 134 20.55 -15.19 -10.78
CA GLN A 134 20.31 -14.97 -9.34
C GLN A 134 19.21 -15.86 -8.78
N ILE A 135 18.09 -16.03 -9.50
CA ILE A 135 17.00 -16.94 -9.11
C ILE A 135 17.50 -18.40 -9.03
N VAL A 136 18.26 -18.85 -10.04
CA VAL A 136 18.82 -20.21 -10.09
C VAL A 136 19.78 -20.45 -8.93
N ASP A 137 20.73 -19.53 -8.70
CA ASP A 137 21.75 -19.68 -7.66
C ASP A 137 21.13 -19.78 -6.27
N ILE A 138 20.13 -18.93 -5.96
CA ILE A 138 19.41 -18.97 -4.69
C ILE A 138 18.59 -20.26 -4.57
N ALA A 139 17.89 -20.68 -5.64
CA ALA A 139 17.12 -21.92 -5.63
C ALA A 139 18.02 -23.15 -5.36
N CYS A 140 19.16 -23.24 -6.03
CA CYS A 140 20.12 -24.32 -5.83
C CYS A 140 20.75 -24.28 -4.43
N ALA A 141 21.09 -23.08 -3.93
CA ALA A 141 21.58 -22.93 -2.56
C ALA A 141 20.56 -23.41 -1.53
N ILE A 142 19.27 -23.14 -1.73
CA ILE A 142 18.18 -23.63 -0.85
C ILE A 142 18.07 -25.15 -0.92
N GLN A 143 18.11 -25.74 -2.12
CA GLN A 143 18.05 -27.19 -2.28
C GLN A 143 19.20 -27.93 -1.59
N SER A 144 20.38 -27.31 -1.46
CA SER A 144 21.50 -27.87 -0.70
C SER A 144 21.22 -28.05 0.80
N GLY A 145 20.14 -27.43 1.31
CA GLY A 145 19.74 -27.48 2.72
C GLY A 145 20.60 -26.65 3.67
N ARG A 146 21.52 -25.82 3.14
CA ARG A 146 22.47 -25.01 3.92
C ARG A 146 22.23 -23.50 3.84
N PHE A 147 21.30 -23.04 3.00
CA PHE A 147 21.06 -21.60 2.80
C PHE A 147 20.43 -20.92 4.01
N TYR A 148 19.28 -21.40 4.48
CA TYR A 148 18.59 -20.81 5.63
C TYR A 148 19.10 -21.37 6.96
N PRO A 149 19.24 -20.52 8.00
CA PRO A 149 19.58 -20.99 9.33
C PRO A 149 18.43 -21.85 9.90
N LYS A 150 18.78 -22.99 10.51
CA LYS A 150 17.79 -23.90 11.12
C LYS A 150 17.31 -23.42 12.50
N SER A 151 18.17 -22.72 13.22
CA SER A 151 17.89 -22.14 14.53
C SER A 151 18.65 -20.82 14.66
N LEU A 152 18.10 -19.89 15.43
CA LEU A 152 18.75 -18.64 15.79
C LEU A 152 18.73 -18.44 17.30
N PRO A 153 19.71 -17.70 17.87
CA PRO A 153 19.72 -17.41 19.29
C PRO A 153 18.62 -16.41 19.67
N ASN A 154 18.21 -16.45 20.93
CA ASN A 154 17.35 -15.45 21.55
C ASN A 154 18.09 -14.88 22.77
N TYR A 155 18.34 -13.57 22.75
CA TYR A 155 19.04 -12.85 23.81
C TYR A 155 18.08 -12.09 24.74
N CYS A 156 16.77 -12.15 24.50
CA CYS A 156 15.80 -11.60 25.43
C CYS A 156 15.80 -12.44 26.72
N PRO A 157 15.89 -11.84 27.91
CA PRO A 157 15.94 -12.57 29.17
C PRO A 157 14.74 -13.51 29.36
N SER A 158 15.00 -14.80 29.57
CA SER A 158 13.97 -15.82 29.77
C SER A 158 13.46 -15.92 31.21
N GLY A 159 14.08 -15.24 32.18
CA GLY A 159 13.76 -15.40 33.60
C GLY A 159 13.92 -16.86 34.05
N ASP A 160 12.95 -17.38 34.80
CA ASP A 160 12.93 -18.77 35.32
C ASP A 160 12.40 -19.80 34.30
N TYR A 161 12.05 -19.38 33.08
CA TYR A 161 11.52 -20.27 32.04
C TYR A 161 12.65 -21.00 31.34
N VAL A 162 12.56 -22.33 31.30
CA VAL A 162 13.61 -23.19 30.72
C VAL A 162 13.12 -23.78 29.39
N PRO A 163 13.89 -23.64 28.28
CA PRO A 163 13.51 -24.21 27.00
C PRO A 163 13.21 -25.72 27.08
N SER A 164 12.04 -26.12 26.59
CA SER A 164 11.59 -27.51 26.54
C SER A 164 11.42 -28.22 27.90
N ARG A 165 11.32 -27.49 29.02
CA ARG A 165 11.07 -28.11 30.33
C ARG A 165 9.68 -28.73 30.39
N SER A 166 9.60 -30.05 30.63
CA SER A 166 8.33 -30.75 30.84
C SER A 166 7.74 -30.39 32.21
N LEU A 167 6.45 -30.04 32.24
CA LEU A 167 5.68 -29.79 33.46
C LEU A 167 4.86 -31.02 33.90
N GLY A 168 4.76 -32.02 33.02
CA GLY A 168 4.04 -33.28 33.21
C GLY A 168 2.73 -33.35 32.43
N CYS A 169 1.93 -34.38 32.75
CA CYS A 169 0.60 -34.60 32.19
C CYS A 169 -0.48 -33.81 32.97
N PHE A 170 -1.40 -33.18 32.26
CA PHE A 170 -2.52 -32.42 32.84
C PHE A 170 -3.85 -32.80 32.20
N GLN A 171 -4.91 -32.82 33.01
CA GLN A 171 -6.28 -32.94 32.55
C GLN A 171 -6.68 -31.67 31.79
N ASP A 172 -7.29 -31.85 30.62
CA ASP A 172 -7.79 -30.78 29.77
C ASP A 172 -9.30 -30.94 29.54
N GLU A 173 -9.99 -29.87 29.17
CA GLU A 173 -11.43 -29.89 28.95
C GLU A 173 -11.81 -29.06 27.72
N LYS A 174 -12.75 -29.57 26.91
CA LYS A 174 -13.17 -28.90 25.67
C LYS A 174 -13.63 -27.46 25.86
N ASN A 175 -14.39 -27.20 26.94
CA ASN A 175 -14.96 -25.89 27.23
C ASN A 175 -13.96 -24.95 27.95
N PHE A 176 -12.96 -25.52 28.61
CA PHE A 176 -11.98 -24.80 29.43
C PHE A 176 -10.58 -25.33 29.14
N ARG A 177 -10.09 -25.05 27.93
CA ARG A 177 -8.76 -25.49 27.50
C ARG A 177 -7.69 -24.93 28.44
N ILE A 178 -6.84 -25.80 28.98
CA ILE A 178 -5.73 -25.39 29.86
C ILE A 178 -4.73 -24.49 29.12
N LEU A 179 -4.59 -24.68 27.81
CA LEU A 179 -3.86 -23.80 26.89
C LEU A 179 -4.81 -23.31 25.80
N SER A 180 -5.31 -22.08 25.95
CA SER A 180 -6.38 -21.51 25.11
C SER A 180 -5.91 -20.45 24.09
N GLY A 181 -4.61 -20.22 23.98
CA GLY A 181 -4.03 -19.16 23.15
C GLY A 181 -4.06 -19.49 21.65
N TYR A 182 -3.54 -20.65 21.26
CA TYR A 182 -3.53 -21.12 19.87
C TYR A 182 -3.68 -22.63 19.78
N TYR A 183 -4.27 -23.12 18.70
CA TYR A 183 -4.49 -24.53 18.44
C TYR A 183 -4.18 -24.86 16.97
N THR A 184 -3.52 -25.98 16.75
CA THR A 184 -3.37 -26.60 15.43
C THR A 184 -3.34 -28.11 15.54
N ASN A 185 -3.64 -28.80 14.44
CA ASN A 185 -3.55 -30.25 14.33
C ASN A 185 -2.52 -30.65 13.28
N PHE A 186 -1.42 -31.24 13.74
CA PHE A 186 -0.36 -31.80 12.93
C PHE A 186 -0.61 -33.29 12.70
N LYS A 187 -1.50 -33.60 11.75
CA LYS A 187 -1.96 -34.98 11.46
C LYS A 187 -0.87 -36.06 11.44
N THR A 188 0.29 -35.75 10.88
CA THR A 188 1.39 -36.71 10.66
C THR A 188 2.72 -36.28 11.24
N THR A 189 2.83 -35.07 11.81
CA THR A 189 4.12 -34.46 12.16
C THR A 189 4.18 -33.89 13.57
N ASN A 190 3.16 -34.13 14.40
CA ASN A 190 3.18 -33.67 15.79
C ASN A 190 4.27 -34.35 16.61
N SER A 191 4.93 -33.58 17.45
CA SER A 191 5.83 -34.01 18.52
C SER A 191 5.95 -32.89 19.55
N PRO A 192 6.33 -33.17 20.82
CA PRO A 192 6.69 -32.15 21.79
C PRO A 192 7.58 -31.06 21.20
N LYS A 193 8.69 -31.45 20.55
CA LYS A 193 9.62 -30.52 19.91
C LYS A 193 8.94 -29.62 18.89
N ARG A 194 8.12 -30.18 17.99
CA ARG A 194 7.43 -29.40 16.95
C ARG A 194 6.42 -28.43 17.55
N CYS A 195 5.67 -28.87 18.56
CA CYS A 195 4.66 -28.04 19.21
C CYS A 195 5.30 -26.90 20.01
N ILE A 196 6.33 -27.19 20.81
CA ILE A 196 7.12 -26.19 21.56
C ILE A 196 7.68 -25.12 20.61
N GLN A 197 8.27 -25.53 19.49
CA GLN A 197 8.79 -24.60 18.48
C GLN A 197 7.70 -23.69 17.90
N LEU A 198 6.52 -24.23 17.59
CA LEU A 198 5.40 -23.42 17.08
C LEU A 198 4.92 -22.42 18.14
N CYS A 199 4.81 -22.85 19.39
CA CYS A 199 4.36 -22.00 20.49
C CYS A 199 5.37 -20.90 20.79
N LEU A 200 6.67 -21.23 20.83
CA LEU A 200 7.77 -20.25 20.94
C LEU A 200 7.72 -19.24 19.80
N GLN A 201 7.64 -19.72 18.55
CA GLN A 201 7.59 -18.85 17.37
C GLN A 201 6.42 -17.87 17.43
N SER A 202 5.31 -18.30 18.02
CA SER A 202 4.09 -17.50 18.19
C SER A 202 4.09 -16.66 19.47
N GLY A 203 5.16 -16.70 20.27
CA GLY A 203 5.33 -15.90 21.49
C GLY A 203 4.59 -16.43 22.73
N PHE A 204 4.19 -17.70 22.75
CA PHE A 204 3.52 -18.32 23.91
C PHE A 204 4.50 -18.98 24.87
N LEU A 205 4.21 -18.90 26.17
CA LEU A 205 5.06 -19.43 27.25
C LEU A 205 5.02 -20.96 27.38
N TYR A 206 3.88 -21.55 27.00
CA TYR A 206 3.63 -22.97 27.15
C TYR A 206 3.13 -23.58 25.85
N GLY A 207 3.59 -24.80 25.57
CA GLY A 207 3.10 -25.66 24.51
C GLY A 207 2.62 -26.99 25.09
N GLY A 208 1.54 -27.53 24.54
CA GLY A 208 0.93 -28.78 25.00
C GLY A 208 0.58 -29.67 23.83
N VAL A 209 0.95 -30.94 23.92
CA VAL A 209 0.58 -31.96 22.93
C VAL A 209 -0.51 -32.86 23.47
N GLN A 210 -1.51 -33.14 22.63
CA GLN A 210 -2.70 -33.90 22.98
C GLN A 210 -3.11 -34.80 21.81
N TYR A 211 -3.80 -35.90 22.12
CA TYR A 211 -4.46 -36.77 21.15
C TYR A 211 -3.61 -37.14 19.92
N SER A 212 -2.34 -37.50 20.16
CA SER A 212 -1.31 -37.83 19.16
C SER A 212 -0.89 -36.72 18.19
N SER A 213 -1.83 -35.90 17.71
CA SER A 213 -1.69 -34.99 16.58
C SER A 213 -1.97 -33.52 16.91
N GLU A 214 -2.55 -33.24 18.08
CA GLU A 214 -2.97 -31.91 18.46
C GLU A 214 -1.85 -31.15 19.20
N CYS A 215 -1.74 -29.86 18.91
CA CYS A 215 -0.82 -28.93 19.55
C CYS A 215 -1.59 -27.69 20.02
N PHE A 216 -1.42 -27.35 21.29
CA PHE A 216 -2.03 -26.21 21.96
C PHE A 216 -0.96 -25.29 22.53
N CYS A 217 -1.18 -23.98 22.49
CA CYS A 217 -0.29 -22.97 23.06
C CYS A 217 -1.05 -22.07 24.03
N GLY A 218 -0.37 -21.56 25.06
CA GLY A 218 -0.96 -20.63 26.01
C GLY A 218 0.09 -19.88 26.83
N ASP A 219 -0.36 -18.80 27.48
CA ASP A 219 0.49 -17.96 28.34
C ASP A 219 0.31 -18.22 29.83
N GLU A 220 -0.78 -18.89 30.20
CA GLU A 220 -1.11 -19.18 31.59
C GLU A 220 -0.56 -20.55 32.01
N PRO A 221 0.05 -20.66 33.20
CA PRO A 221 0.52 -21.94 33.70
C PRO A 221 -0.66 -22.88 33.96
N PRO A 222 -0.53 -24.19 33.67
CA PRO A 222 -1.56 -25.15 34.01
C PRO A 222 -1.74 -25.23 35.54
N LYS A 223 -2.99 -25.30 35.99
CA LYS A 223 -3.31 -25.38 37.43
C LYS A 223 -2.77 -26.69 38.02
N ALA A 224 -2.16 -26.62 39.21
CA ALA A 224 -1.66 -27.79 39.92
C ALA A 224 -2.77 -28.84 40.18
N SER A 225 -4.02 -28.41 40.39
CA SER A 225 -5.17 -29.28 40.59
C SER A 225 -5.52 -30.15 39.37
N ALA A 226 -5.06 -29.77 38.17
CA ALA A 226 -5.28 -30.54 36.94
C ALA A 226 -4.14 -31.52 36.64
N LYS A 227 -3.09 -31.57 37.49
CA LYS A 227 -1.94 -32.45 37.25
C LYS A 227 -2.32 -33.91 37.44
N LEU A 228 -1.93 -34.75 36.48
CA LEU A 228 -2.16 -36.19 36.47
C LEU A 228 -0.82 -36.94 36.53
N PRO A 229 -0.82 -38.25 36.85
CA PRO A 229 0.34 -39.10 36.62
C PRO A 229 0.74 -39.08 35.13
N ASP A 230 2.04 -39.07 34.83
CA ASP A 230 2.52 -39.00 33.44
C ASP A 230 2.02 -40.17 32.57
N SER A 231 1.71 -41.32 33.18
CA SER A 231 1.09 -42.47 32.52
C SER A 231 -0.28 -42.19 31.91
N SER A 232 -0.98 -41.12 32.33
CA SER A 232 -2.26 -40.68 31.75
C SER A 232 -2.10 -40.01 30.38
N CYS A 233 -0.88 -39.66 30.00
CA CYS A 233 -0.55 -39.10 28.69
C CYS A 233 0.29 -40.11 27.90
N ASN A 234 -0.34 -41.19 27.44
CA ASN A 234 0.31 -42.37 26.85
C ASN A 234 0.12 -42.53 25.34
N MET A 235 -0.55 -41.60 24.65
CA MET A 235 -0.73 -41.69 23.20
C MET A 235 0.57 -41.34 22.47
N LYS A 236 0.98 -42.18 21.52
CA LYS A 236 2.18 -41.95 20.71
C LYS A 236 2.01 -40.73 19.81
N CYS A 237 3.07 -39.94 19.64
CA CYS A 237 3.05 -38.81 18.71
C CYS A 237 2.97 -39.28 17.27
N SER A 238 2.21 -38.55 16.44
CA SER A 238 2.08 -38.88 15.01
C SER A 238 3.37 -38.65 14.22
N GLY A 239 4.21 -37.71 14.66
CA GLY A 239 5.49 -37.36 14.01
C GLY A 239 6.71 -38.06 14.60
N ASP A 240 6.60 -38.61 15.81
CA ASP A 240 7.64 -39.45 16.42
C ASP A 240 7.03 -40.48 17.38
N PRO A 241 6.80 -41.73 16.93
CA PRO A 241 6.17 -42.76 17.75
C PRO A 241 6.94 -43.16 19.04
N LYS A 242 8.17 -42.64 19.24
CA LYS A 242 8.96 -42.84 20.46
C LYS A 242 8.58 -41.87 21.58
N GLU A 243 7.92 -40.75 21.25
CA GLU A 243 7.49 -39.74 22.21
C GLU A 243 5.98 -39.84 22.51
N ALA A 244 5.57 -39.33 23.67
CA ALA A 244 4.17 -39.29 24.11
C ALA A 244 3.53 -37.91 23.86
N CYS A 245 2.41 -37.89 23.14
CA CYS A 245 1.63 -36.71 22.75
C CYS A 245 0.26 -36.68 23.44
N GLY A 246 0.28 -36.66 24.77
CA GLY A 246 -0.91 -36.53 25.59
C GLY A 246 -1.82 -37.77 25.55
N GLY A 247 -3.12 -37.54 25.69
CA GLY A 247 -4.17 -38.54 25.66
C GLY A 247 -5.52 -37.92 25.32
N TYR A 248 -6.61 -38.67 25.53
CA TYR A 248 -7.96 -38.12 25.36
C TYR A 248 -8.25 -37.14 26.51
N PHE A 249 -8.42 -35.85 26.20
CA PHE A 249 -8.56 -34.79 27.21
C PHE A 249 -7.44 -34.77 28.27
N THR A 250 -6.23 -35.19 27.90
CA THR A 250 -5.02 -35.05 28.71
C THR A 250 -3.89 -34.53 27.84
N ALA A 251 -3.11 -33.56 28.34
CA ALA A 251 -2.04 -32.91 27.58
C ALA A 251 -0.71 -32.99 28.33
N ASN A 252 0.35 -33.36 27.62
CA ASN A 252 1.71 -33.16 28.11
C ASN A 252 2.09 -31.70 27.87
N VAL A 253 2.38 -30.94 28.93
CA VAL A 253 2.66 -29.51 28.85
C VAL A 253 4.15 -29.23 29.06
N TYR A 254 4.68 -28.31 28.27
CA TYR A 254 6.10 -27.94 28.23
C TYR A 254 6.25 -26.42 28.24
N GLU A 255 7.33 -25.94 28.84
CA GLU A 255 7.76 -24.55 28.70
C GLU A 255 8.50 -24.34 27.38
N THR A 256 8.26 -23.17 26.78
CA THR A 256 8.95 -22.77 25.55
C THR A 256 10.30 -22.12 25.82
N GLY A 257 10.57 -21.66 27.05
CA GLY A 257 11.81 -21.00 27.43
C GLY A 257 11.86 -19.50 27.11
N ILE A 258 10.70 -18.87 26.92
CA ILE A 258 10.55 -17.42 26.81
C ILE A 258 9.72 -16.89 27.98
N ALA A 259 10.04 -15.68 28.43
CA ALA A 259 9.26 -14.99 29.47
C ALA A 259 8.03 -14.28 28.88
N LYS A 260 7.07 -13.93 29.75
CA LYS A 260 5.89 -13.13 29.38
C LYS A 260 6.31 -11.80 28.78
N PHE A 261 6.03 -11.65 27.49
CA PHE A 261 6.23 -10.38 26.82
C PHE A 261 5.25 -9.32 27.34
N SER A 262 5.79 -8.17 27.75
CA SER A 262 5.01 -6.99 28.08
C SER A 262 5.59 -5.78 27.35
N ALA A 263 4.80 -5.21 26.45
CA ALA A 263 5.15 -3.92 25.84
C ALA A 263 5.28 -2.86 26.93
N GLN A 264 6.26 -1.97 26.76
CA GLN A 264 6.52 -0.89 27.70
C GLN A 264 5.44 0.18 27.61
N THR A 265 5.07 0.73 28.77
CA THR A 265 4.18 1.89 28.84
C THR A 265 4.98 3.17 28.53
N THR A 266 4.29 4.20 28.04
CA THR A 266 4.92 5.48 27.67
C THR A 266 4.66 6.54 28.72
N GLU A 267 5.64 7.41 28.93
CA GLU A 267 5.48 8.61 29.74
C GLU A 267 4.93 9.75 28.87
N ILE A 268 3.96 10.52 29.39
CA ILE A 268 3.29 11.58 28.61
C ILE A 268 4.00 12.94 28.79
N THR A 269 4.63 13.16 29.94
CA THR A 269 5.27 14.43 30.31
C THR A 269 6.71 14.21 30.74
N THR A 270 7.62 15.05 30.23
CA THR A 270 9.02 15.10 30.68
C THR A 270 9.11 15.64 32.10
N LYS A 271 9.99 15.03 32.91
CA LYS A 271 10.42 15.63 34.18
C LYS A 271 11.20 16.93 33.90
N ALA A 272 11.18 17.87 34.84
CA ALA A 272 11.94 19.11 34.73
C ALA A 272 13.46 18.79 34.65
N GLY A 273 14.19 19.50 33.78
CA GLY A 273 15.63 19.32 33.60
C GLY A 273 16.05 18.20 32.63
N VAL A 274 15.12 17.57 31.91
CA VAL A 274 15.44 16.60 30.85
C VAL A 274 15.77 17.34 29.55
N GLU A 275 16.96 17.08 29.00
CA GLU A 275 17.39 17.61 27.70
C GLU A 275 16.41 17.21 26.57
N PRO A 276 16.07 18.13 25.64
CA PRO A 276 15.22 17.82 24.49
C PRO A 276 15.82 16.77 23.56
N ALA A 277 15.00 15.80 23.12
CA ALA A 277 15.39 14.78 22.16
C ALA A 277 15.66 15.40 20.79
N ARG A 278 16.74 14.95 20.16
CA ARG A 278 17.12 15.29 18.79
C ARG A 278 16.74 14.13 17.87
N ILE A 279 16.00 14.46 16.82
CA ILE A 279 15.37 13.48 15.95
C ILE A 279 16.06 13.54 14.60
N VAL A 280 16.40 12.37 14.05
CA VAL A 280 16.62 12.20 12.61
C VAL A 280 15.29 11.84 11.97
N PHE A 281 14.77 12.73 11.13
CA PHE A 281 13.69 12.40 10.20
C PHE A 281 14.30 11.75 8.96
N LEU A 282 14.12 10.43 8.86
CA LEU A 282 14.54 9.64 7.70
C LEU A 282 13.42 9.66 6.65
N LEU A 283 13.54 10.56 5.68
CA LEU A 283 12.56 10.68 4.61
C LEU A 283 12.86 9.68 3.50
N THR A 284 11.91 8.78 3.20
CA THR A 284 12.01 7.78 2.14
C THR A 284 11.03 8.16 1.03
N LEU A 285 11.54 8.79 -0.03
CA LEU A 285 10.71 9.51 -0.98
C LEU A 285 10.63 8.82 -2.35
N ASN A 286 9.44 8.81 -2.94
CA ASN A 286 9.21 8.36 -4.31
C ASN A 286 8.17 9.27 -5.01
N GLY A 287 8.22 9.34 -6.35
CA GLY A 287 7.30 10.14 -7.16
C GLY A 287 7.72 11.60 -7.38
N ARG A 288 6.74 12.48 -7.55
CA ARG A 288 6.93 13.85 -8.10
C ARG A 288 6.41 14.98 -7.20
N ALA A 289 5.94 14.69 -6.00
CA ALA A 289 5.24 15.64 -5.12
C ALA A 289 6.21 16.62 -4.40
N LEU A 290 7.10 17.29 -5.14
CA LEU A 290 8.15 18.17 -4.60
C LEU A 290 7.59 19.23 -3.63
N ARG A 291 6.50 19.92 -4.03
CA ARG A 291 5.88 20.96 -3.20
C ARG A 291 5.30 20.41 -1.90
N GLN A 292 4.76 19.19 -1.92
CA GLN A 292 4.29 18.53 -0.71
C GLN A 292 5.44 18.15 0.21
N VAL A 293 6.57 17.69 -0.34
CA VAL A 293 7.78 17.40 0.45
C VAL A 293 8.31 18.68 1.08
N HIS A 294 8.40 19.78 0.34
CA HIS A 294 8.80 21.08 0.91
C HIS A 294 7.85 21.53 2.02
N ARG A 295 6.54 21.37 1.84
CA ARG A 295 5.53 21.69 2.85
C ARG A 295 5.68 20.85 4.12
N LEU A 296 5.93 19.55 3.97
CA LEU A 296 6.21 18.65 5.09
C LEU A 296 7.49 19.07 5.83
N LEU A 297 8.58 19.29 5.09
CA LEU A 297 9.85 19.74 5.66
C LEU A 297 9.70 21.08 6.37
N ARG A 298 9.03 22.07 5.77
CA ARG A 298 8.72 23.36 6.39
C ARG A 298 8.00 23.21 7.73
N THR A 299 7.05 22.28 7.82
CA THR A 299 6.28 22.02 9.05
C THR A 299 7.13 21.34 10.14
N LEU A 300 8.11 20.53 9.74
CA LEU A 300 8.97 19.78 10.65
C LEU A 300 10.31 20.46 10.94
N TYR A 301 10.69 21.50 10.18
CA TYR A 301 12.05 22.05 10.20
C TYR A 301 12.39 22.71 11.55
N SER A 302 13.54 22.33 12.08
CA SER A 302 14.16 22.94 13.25
C SER A 302 15.68 22.72 13.15
N PRO A 303 16.51 23.72 13.47
CA PRO A 303 17.97 23.56 13.48
C PRO A 303 18.47 22.57 14.54
N LYS A 304 17.61 22.16 15.49
CA LYS A 304 17.92 21.18 16.56
C LYS A 304 17.72 19.72 16.13
N HIS A 305 17.23 19.48 14.91
CA HIS A 305 16.95 18.16 14.38
C HIS A 305 17.67 17.95 13.06
N TYR A 306 17.63 16.71 12.56
CA TYR A 306 18.35 16.31 11.37
C TYR A 306 17.38 15.68 10.37
N TYR A 307 17.64 15.87 9.08
CA TYR A 307 16.78 15.38 8.01
C TYR A 307 17.66 14.62 7.04
N PHE A 308 17.50 13.30 7.02
CA PHE A 308 18.22 12.44 6.09
C PHE A 308 17.26 11.92 5.04
N ILE A 309 17.52 12.23 3.79
CA ILE A 309 16.55 12.05 2.70
C ILE A 309 17.09 11.00 1.73
N HIS A 310 16.45 9.84 1.70
CA HIS A 310 16.61 8.87 0.62
C HIS A 310 15.55 9.11 -0.45
N ILE A 311 15.98 9.12 -1.71
CA ILE A 311 15.10 9.27 -2.87
C ILE A 311 15.35 8.07 -3.76
N ASP A 312 14.27 7.40 -4.14
CA ASP A 312 14.32 6.22 -5.00
C ASP A 312 15.19 6.48 -6.25
N SER A 313 16.03 5.51 -6.62
CA SER A 313 17.02 5.68 -7.69
C SER A 313 16.40 6.06 -9.04
N ARG A 314 15.12 5.70 -9.26
CA ARG A 314 14.34 6.00 -10.47
C ARG A 314 13.82 7.44 -10.51
N GLN A 315 13.83 8.17 -9.40
CA GLN A 315 13.23 9.50 -9.29
C GLN A 315 14.28 10.61 -9.42
N HIS A 316 14.76 10.83 -10.65
CA HIS A 316 15.84 11.78 -10.93
C HIS A 316 15.47 13.25 -10.70
N TYR A 317 14.27 13.68 -11.13
CA TYR A 317 13.77 15.03 -10.87
C TYR A 317 13.73 15.35 -9.38
N LEU A 318 13.05 14.53 -8.58
CA LEU A 318 12.89 14.79 -7.15
C LEU A 318 14.25 14.84 -6.45
N TYR A 319 15.19 13.98 -6.85
CA TYR A 319 16.57 14.00 -6.35
C TYR A 319 17.28 15.31 -6.68
N ARG A 320 17.28 15.74 -7.95
CA ARG A 320 17.92 17.00 -8.36
C ARG A 320 17.34 18.22 -7.66
N GLU A 321 16.02 18.27 -7.49
CA GLU A 321 15.36 19.43 -6.90
C GLU A 321 15.59 19.51 -5.39
N LEU A 322 15.52 18.39 -4.67
CA LEU A 322 15.79 18.36 -3.23
C LEU A 322 17.28 18.48 -2.88
N LEU A 323 18.20 18.11 -3.78
CA LEU A 323 19.64 18.28 -3.55
C LEU A 323 20.04 19.74 -3.33
N LYS A 324 19.28 20.70 -3.88
CA LYS A 324 19.49 22.14 -3.69
C LYS A 324 19.33 22.57 -2.22
N LEU A 325 18.62 21.78 -1.40
CA LEU A 325 18.41 22.08 0.02
C LEU A 325 19.70 21.99 0.83
N GLU A 326 20.63 21.10 0.49
CA GLU A 326 21.89 20.93 1.26
C GLU A 326 22.74 22.21 1.28
N GLN A 327 22.63 23.05 0.25
CA GLN A 327 23.34 24.33 0.18
C GLN A 327 22.77 25.38 1.15
N HIS A 328 21.50 25.24 1.52
CA HIS A 328 20.78 26.22 2.33
C HIS A 328 20.56 25.74 3.77
N PHE A 329 20.59 24.43 4.01
CA PHE A 329 20.27 23.82 5.29
C PHE A 329 21.37 22.83 5.73
N PRO A 330 22.24 23.19 6.70
CA PRO A 330 23.38 22.36 7.09
C PRO A 330 23.00 21.04 7.79
N ASN A 331 21.76 20.95 8.30
CA ASN A 331 21.18 19.80 8.96
C ASN A 331 20.24 18.97 8.05
N ILE A 332 20.23 19.24 6.74
CA ILE A 332 19.57 18.41 5.71
C ILE A 332 20.66 17.74 4.87
N ARG A 333 20.57 16.42 4.69
CA ARG A 333 21.45 15.64 3.80
C ARG A 333 20.66 14.62 3.00
N LEU A 334 21.05 14.40 1.76
CA LEU A 334 20.49 13.38 0.88
C LEU A 334 21.44 12.17 0.79
N SER A 335 20.88 10.96 0.81
CA SER A 335 21.64 9.74 0.58
C SER A 335 22.21 9.72 -0.84
N ARG A 336 23.53 9.51 -0.96
CA ARG A 336 24.20 9.32 -2.26
C ARG A 336 23.98 7.91 -2.80
N THR A 337 23.93 6.92 -1.92
CA THR A 337 23.55 5.54 -2.27
C THR A 337 22.03 5.46 -2.38
N ARG A 338 21.54 5.44 -3.62
CA ARG A 338 20.09 5.35 -3.92
C ARG A 338 19.72 3.94 -4.31
N TRP A 339 18.56 3.51 -3.82
CA TRP A 339 18.03 2.15 -4.00
C TRP A 339 16.74 2.24 -4.80
N SER A 340 16.45 1.23 -5.62
CA SER A 340 15.15 1.08 -6.28
C SER A 340 14.19 0.39 -5.32
N THR A 341 13.57 1.17 -4.45
CA THR A 341 12.66 0.69 -3.39
C THR A 341 11.27 0.41 -3.97
N ILE A 342 11.15 -0.71 -4.69
CA ILE A 342 9.86 -1.17 -5.21
C ILE A 342 8.91 -1.55 -4.07
N TRP A 343 7.59 -1.51 -4.33
CA TRP A 343 6.61 -1.95 -3.33
C TRP A 343 6.87 -3.41 -2.94
N GLY A 344 6.97 -3.69 -1.65
CA GLY A 344 7.25 -5.03 -1.13
C GLY A 344 8.70 -5.51 -1.31
N GLY A 345 9.57 -4.72 -1.95
CA GLY A 345 10.96 -5.05 -2.21
C GLY A 345 11.78 -5.28 -0.94
N ALA A 346 12.74 -6.20 -1.02
CA ALA A 346 13.72 -6.43 0.04
C ALA A 346 14.71 -5.26 0.21
N SER A 347 14.92 -4.50 -0.87
CA SER A 347 15.70 -3.28 -0.96
C SER A 347 15.26 -2.21 0.05
N LEU A 348 13.98 -2.16 0.45
CA LEU A 348 13.51 -1.21 1.46
C LEU A 348 14.21 -1.41 2.81
N LEU A 349 14.33 -2.66 3.28
CA LEU A 349 15.05 -2.93 4.53
C LEU A 349 16.55 -2.65 4.39
N GLN A 350 17.15 -3.02 3.25
CA GLN A 350 18.57 -2.76 2.99
C GLN A 350 18.86 -1.25 2.98
N MET A 351 17.98 -0.46 2.37
CA MET A 351 18.05 0.99 2.37
C MET A 351 17.94 1.56 3.78
N LEU A 352 16.96 1.12 4.59
CA LEU A 352 16.80 1.61 5.97
C LEU A 352 18.04 1.33 6.82
N LEU A 353 18.59 0.10 6.74
CA LEU A 353 19.80 -0.29 7.45
C LEU A 353 21.03 0.49 6.97
N SER A 354 21.18 0.66 5.66
CA SER A 354 22.27 1.45 5.05
C SER A 354 22.20 2.92 5.49
N CYS A 355 21.01 3.51 5.56
CA CYS A 355 20.84 4.88 6.05
C CYS A 355 21.20 4.99 7.54
N MET A 356 20.75 4.05 8.38
CA MET A 356 21.12 4.03 9.81
C MET A 356 22.63 3.86 10.00
N GLU A 357 23.27 3.00 9.21
CA GLU A 357 24.71 2.80 9.24
C GLU A 357 25.47 4.08 8.84
N HIS A 358 25.05 4.73 7.76
CA HIS A 358 25.61 6.01 7.31
C HIS A 358 25.49 7.09 8.40
N LEU A 359 24.31 7.24 9.01
CA LEU A 359 24.06 8.18 10.11
C LEU A 359 24.93 7.93 11.35
N LEU A 360 25.38 6.68 11.56
CA LEU A 360 26.19 6.30 12.71
C LEU A 360 27.70 6.41 12.42
N ARG A 361 28.13 6.12 11.19
CA ARG A 361 29.55 5.97 10.81
C ARG A 361 30.10 7.15 10.02
N GLU A 362 29.32 7.67 9.08
CA GLU A 362 29.76 8.72 8.14
C GLU A 362 29.34 10.12 8.56
N VAL A 363 28.37 10.23 9.48
CA VAL A 363 27.88 11.51 10.02
C VAL A 363 27.97 11.54 11.56
N PRO A 364 29.15 11.29 12.15
CA PRO A 364 29.31 11.23 13.61
C PRO A 364 29.03 12.57 14.31
N GLU A 365 29.13 13.69 13.59
CA GLU A 365 28.81 15.04 14.08
C GLU A 365 27.32 15.26 14.34
N TRP A 366 26.44 14.42 13.78
CA TRP A 366 25.01 14.44 14.12
C TRP A 366 24.79 13.64 15.40
N ASP A 367 24.57 14.36 16.48
CA ASP A 367 24.27 13.79 17.78
C ASP A 367 22.73 13.73 17.94
N TRP A 368 22.14 12.62 17.50
CA TRP A 368 20.71 12.34 17.51
C TRP A 368 20.36 11.22 18.50
N ASP A 369 19.08 11.15 18.88
CA ASP A 369 18.57 10.22 19.89
C ASP A 369 17.60 9.19 19.30
N PHE A 370 16.84 9.61 18.30
CA PHE A 370 15.87 8.80 17.59
C PHE A 370 16.01 8.94 16.08
N VAL A 371 15.79 7.84 15.35
CA VAL A 371 15.51 7.86 13.92
C VAL A 371 14.05 7.51 13.69
N LEU A 372 13.32 8.35 12.95
CA LEU A 372 11.90 8.21 12.64
C LEU A 372 11.72 8.29 11.13
N ASN A 373 11.18 7.24 10.51
CA ASN A 373 10.97 7.22 9.06
C ASN A 373 9.63 7.86 8.66
N LEU A 374 9.63 8.62 7.56
CA LEU A 374 8.46 9.25 6.94
C LEU A 374 8.54 9.13 5.41
N SER A 375 7.40 9.11 4.72
CA SER A 375 7.32 9.31 3.25
C SER A 375 6.89 10.72 2.87
N GLU A 376 6.87 11.03 1.58
CA GLU A 376 6.26 12.25 1.02
C GLU A 376 4.76 12.38 1.34
N SER A 377 4.12 11.28 1.75
CA SER A 377 2.68 11.19 2.01
C SER A 377 2.31 11.14 3.49
N ASP A 378 3.29 11.30 4.38
CA ASP A 378 3.06 11.47 5.81
C ASP A 378 2.90 12.96 6.14
N PHE A 379 2.08 13.25 7.16
CA PHE A 379 1.92 14.62 7.65
C PHE A 379 1.73 14.64 9.17
N PRO A 380 2.31 15.63 9.89
CA PRO A 380 2.15 15.73 11.34
C PRO A 380 0.70 16.06 11.72
N VAL A 381 0.20 15.39 12.76
CA VAL A 381 -1.11 15.68 13.38
C VAL A 381 -0.98 16.45 14.69
N LYS A 382 0.26 16.76 15.11
CA LYS A 382 0.60 17.53 16.30
C LYS A 382 1.85 18.36 16.02
N THR A 383 2.00 19.45 16.76
CA THR A 383 3.20 20.31 16.73
C THR A 383 4.47 19.52 17.05
N LEU A 384 5.58 19.88 16.41
CA LEU A 384 6.91 19.31 16.66
C LEU A 384 7.29 19.30 18.15
N ASP A 385 6.99 20.36 18.90
CA ASP A 385 7.29 20.44 20.34
C ASP A 385 6.63 19.34 21.17
N LYS A 386 5.41 18.92 20.79
CA LYS A 386 4.70 17.83 21.48
C LYS A 386 5.42 16.50 21.22
N LEU A 387 5.90 16.28 19.99
CA LEU A 387 6.70 15.10 19.63
C LEU A 387 8.03 15.09 20.39
N VAL A 388 8.76 16.21 20.40
CA VAL A 388 10.04 16.34 21.10
C VAL A 388 9.87 16.08 22.59
N ARG A 389 8.87 16.69 23.25
CA ARG A 389 8.57 16.42 24.66
C ARG A 389 8.29 14.93 24.91
N PHE A 390 7.44 14.32 24.09
CA PHE A 390 7.12 12.89 24.25
C PHE A 390 8.34 11.98 24.08
N LEU A 391 9.16 12.19 23.05
CA LEU A 391 10.36 11.37 22.83
C LEU A 391 11.42 11.62 23.90
N SER A 392 11.55 12.85 24.40
CA SER A 392 12.46 13.19 25.51
C SER A 392 12.11 12.41 26.78
N ALA A 393 10.82 12.24 27.08
CA ALA A 393 10.35 11.45 28.23
C ALA A 393 10.53 9.93 28.04
N ASN A 394 10.83 9.47 26.83
CA ASN A 394 10.86 8.06 26.48
C ASN A 394 12.15 7.65 25.77
N ARG A 395 13.28 8.34 26.02
CA ARG A 395 14.60 7.98 25.50
C ARG A 395 14.92 6.50 25.74
N GLY A 396 15.58 5.89 24.75
CA GLY A 396 15.96 4.47 24.80
C GLY A 396 14.84 3.48 24.47
N LYS A 397 13.58 3.92 24.33
CA LYS A 397 12.47 3.08 23.88
C LYS A 397 12.43 2.96 22.35
N ASN A 398 11.79 1.91 21.85
CA ASN A 398 11.61 1.65 20.41
C ASN A 398 10.13 1.49 20.09
N PHE A 399 9.64 2.32 19.17
CA PHE A 399 8.24 2.51 18.83
C PHE A 399 7.91 1.76 17.54
N VAL A 400 7.28 0.61 17.67
CA VAL A 400 6.83 -0.25 16.56
C VAL A 400 5.37 -0.65 16.80
N ARG A 401 4.68 -1.20 15.80
CA ARG A 401 3.25 -1.56 15.96
C ARG A 401 2.99 -2.96 15.46
N SER A 402 2.69 -3.88 16.38
CA SER A 402 2.41 -5.28 16.06
C SER A 402 1.04 -5.47 15.38
N HIS A 403 0.94 -6.54 14.61
CA HIS A 403 -0.31 -7.06 14.06
C HIS A 403 -1.25 -7.64 15.14
N GLY A 404 -0.75 -7.94 16.35
CA GLY A 404 -1.50 -8.54 17.45
C GLY A 404 -1.22 -10.03 17.66
N ARG A 405 -2.25 -10.84 17.96
CA ARG A 405 -2.06 -12.21 18.52
C ARG A 405 -2.02 -13.37 17.51
N GLU A 406 -2.55 -13.22 16.29
CA GLU A 406 -2.63 -14.33 15.31
C GLU A 406 -1.33 -14.52 14.49
N VAL A 407 -0.20 -14.79 15.13
CA VAL A 407 1.14 -14.83 14.49
C VAL A 407 1.21 -15.80 13.30
N GLN A 408 0.66 -17.01 13.43
CA GLN A 408 0.70 -17.99 12.33
C GLN A 408 -0.09 -17.52 11.09
N ARG A 409 -1.18 -16.78 11.29
CA ARG A 409 -1.94 -16.18 10.18
C ARG A 409 -1.19 -15.01 9.58
N PHE A 410 -0.50 -14.22 10.41
CA PHE A 410 0.37 -13.14 9.95
C PHE A 410 1.50 -13.68 9.07
N ILE A 411 2.22 -14.72 9.51
CA ILE A 411 3.29 -15.38 8.74
C ILE A 411 2.81 -15.76 7.33
N GLN A 412 1.64 -16.41 7.24
CA GLN A 412 1.07 -16.84 5.96
C GLN A 412 0.63 -15.66 5.08
N LYS A 413 -0.01 -14.64 5.66
CA LYS A 413 -0.50 -13.48 4.89
C LYS A 413 0.63 -12.60 4.37
N GLN A 414 1.69 -12.45 5.16
CA GLN A 414 2.88 -11.69 4.80
C GLN A 414 3.83 -12.47 3.88
N GLY A 415 3.59 -13.77 3.66
CA GLY A 415 4.48 -14.61 2.88
C GLY A 415 5.84 -14.85 3.56
N LEU A 416 5.90 -14.77 4.90
CA LEU A 416 7.13 -15.06 5.65
C LEU A 416 7.54 -16.53 5.56
N ASP A 417 6.62 -17.42 5.21
CA ASP A 417 6.85 -18.84 4.89
C ASP A 417 7.24 -19.08 3.42
N ARG A 418 7.43 -18.01 2.63
CA ARG A 418 7.85 -18.07 1.21
C ARG A 418 9.22 -17.45 1.01
N THR A 419 9.89 -17.88 -0.05
CA THR A 419 11.14 -17.31 -0.53
C THR A 419 10.87 -16.40 -1.72
N PHE A 420 11.42 -15.19 -1.66
CA PHE A 420 11.41 -14.23 -2.74
C PHE A 420 12.82 -13.85 -3.18
N VAL A 421 12.98 -13.42 -4.43
CA VAL A 421 14.21 -12.85 -4.98
C VAL A 421 13.87 -11.50 -5.63
N GLU A 422 14.60 -10.45 -5.28
CA GLU A 422 14.45 -9.13 -5.89
C GLU A 422 15.45 -8.95 -7.03
N CYS A 423 14.97 -8.85 -8.26
CA CYS A 423 15.78 -8.46 -9.43
C CYS A 423 14.88 -7.94 -10.55
N ASP A 424 15.44 -7.20 -11.51
CA ASP A 424 14.68 -6.54 -12.61
C ASP A 424 13.53 -5.62 -12.11
N ASN A 425 13.70 -4.98 -10.94
CA ASN A 425 12.65 -4.20 -10.27
C ASN A 425 11.35 -5.01 -9.99
N HIS A 426 11.48 -6.32 -9.76
CA HIS A 426 10.37 -7.23 -9.44
C HIS A 426 10.71 -8.15 -8.25
N MET A 427 9.71 -8.52 -7.45
CA MET A 427 9.83 -9.55 -6.41
C MET A 427 9.31 -10.90 -6.89
N TRP A 428 10.22 -11.80 -7.25
CA TRP A 428 9.94 -13.13 -7.76
C TRP A 428 9.71 -14.12 -6.62
N ARG A 429 8.56 -14.81 -6.60
CA ARG A 429 8.32 -15.89 -5.63
C ARG A 429 8.89 -17.18 -6.18
N ILE A 430 9.85 -17.79 -5.49
CA ILE A 430 10.58 -18.96 -6.01
C ILE A 430 10.28 -20.27 -5.26
N GLY A 431 9.60 -20.22 -4.12
CA GLY A 431 9.19 -21.42 -3.38
C GLY A 431 8.91 -21.18 -1.91
N ASP A 432 8.81 -22.26 -1.15
CA ASP A 432 8.51 -22.24 0.29
C ASP A 432 9.79 -22.23 1.13
N ARG A 433 9.68 -21.82 2.39
CA ARG A 433 10.75 -21.96 3.38
C ARG A 433 10.20 -22.25 4.76
N VAL A 434 11.04 -22.81 5.62
CA VAL A 434 10.77 -23.00 7.04
C VAL A 434 11.51 -21.92 7.82
N LEU A 435 10.80 -21.17 8.66
CA LEU A 435 11.41 -20.18 9.55
C LEU A 435 12.22 -20.87 10.66
N PRO A 436 13.33 -20.24 11.13
CA PRO A 436 14.22 -20.83 12.12
C PRO A 436 13.53 -21.08 13.46
N ALA A 437 13.97 -22.10 14.17
CA ALA A 437 13.64 -22.29 15.57
C ALA A 437 14.37 -21.28 16.48
N GLY A 438 13.95 -21.20 17.74
CA GLY A 438 14.62 -20.39 18.77
C GLY A 438 14.20 -18.92 18.81
N VAL A 439 13.53 -18.41 17.78
CA VAL A 439 13.10 -17.00 17.71
C VAL A 439 11.58 -16.85 17.68
N GLN A 440 11.08 -15.82 18.35
CA GLN A 440 9.72 -15.32 18.28
C GLN A 440 9.54 -14.47 17.01
N ILE A 441 8.50 -14.71 16.22
CA ILE A 441 8.20 -13.90 15.04
C ILE A 441 7.13 -12.87 15.41
N ASP A 442 7.39 -11.62 15.07
CA ASP A 442 6.45 -10.51 15.21
C ASP A 442 6.57 -9.58 14.00
N GLY A 443 5.58 -8.74 13.80
CA GLY A 443 5.56 -7.75 12.75
C GLY A 443 4.28 -6.94 12.72
N GLY A 444 4.19 -5.99 11.80
CA GLY A 444 3.06 -5.11 11.62
C GLY A 444 3.45 -3.93 10.75
N SER A 445 3.52 -2.74 11.33
CA SER A 445 3.81 -1.54 10.53
C SER A 445 5.31 -1.34 10.29
N ASP A 446 5.68 -1.01 9.06
CA ASP A 446 7.04 -0.58 8.66
C ASP A 446 7.37 0.90 8.97
N TRP A 447 6.41 1.64 9.53
CA TRP A 447 6.63 2.96 10.13
C TRP A 447 7.08 2.75 11.55
N ILE A 448 8.27 3.27 11.88
CA ILE A 448 8.97 3.00 13.12
C ILE A 448 9.66 4.26 13.64
N CYS A 449 9.84 4.32 14.95
CA CYS A 449 10.76 5.28 15.57
C CYS A 449 11.69 4.52 16.52
N LEU A 450 12.97 4.48 16.17
CA LEU A 450 13.97 3.67 16.86
C LEU A 450 14.96 4.55 17.61
N SER A 451 15.34 4.10 18.81
CA SER A 451 16.46 4.68 19.57
C SER A 451 17.78 4.51 18.84
N ARG A 452 18.73 5.43 19.08
CA ARG A 452 20.08 5.35 18.50
C ARG A 452 20.82 4.06 18.86
N ASP A 453 20.70 3.59 20.09
CA ASP A 453 21.38 2.37 20.53
C ASP A 453 20.86 1.13 19.81
N PHE A 454 19.55 1.04 19.62
CA PHE A 454 18.97 -0.06 18.84
C PHE A 454 19.35 0.03 17.36
N ALA A 455 19.37 1.23 16.77
CA ALA A 455 19.86 1.44 15.41
C ALA A 455 21.34 1.01 15.24
N ARG A 456 22.17 1.24 16.26
CA ARG A 456 23.57 0.75 16.29
C ARG A 456 23.63 -0.77 16.39
N TYR A 457 22.79 -1.39 17.22
CA TYR A 457 22.75 -2.84 17.36
C TYR A 457 22.37 -3.54 16.03
N VAL A 458 21.33 -3.07 15.34
CA VAL A 458 20.88 -3.69 14.07
C VAL A 458 21.85 -3.51 12.90
N THR A 459 22.80 -2.56 13.00
CA THR A 459 23.80 -2.28 11.95
C THR A 459 25.18 -2.88 12.23
N THR A 460 25.47 -3.31 13.46
CA THR A 460 26.77 -3.89 13.83
C THR A 460 26.80 -5.42 13.69
N GLY A 461 25.68 -6.08 13.97
CA GLY A 461 25.42 -7.48 13.61
C GLY A 461 26.04 -8.52 14.55
N ASP A 462 25.17 -9.27 15.25
CA ASP A 462 25.51 -10.51 15.96
C ASP A 462 24.98 -11.75 15.21
N ASP A 463 24.97 -12.93 15.84
CA ASP A 463 24.42 -14.16 15.24
C ASP A 463 22.92 -14.07 14.92
N LEU A 464 22.14 -13.37 15.75
CA LEU A 464 20.72 -13.16 15.51
C LEU A 464 20.52 -12.29 14.27
N ILE A 465 21.18 -11.12 14.22
CA ILE A 465 21.06 -10.18 13.10
C ILE A 465 21.56 -10.82 11.81
N ARG A 466 22.76 -11.44 11.80
CA ARG A 466 23.32 -12.07 10.60
C ARG A 466 22.40 -13.16 10.05
N GLY A 467 21.86 -14.01 10.92
CA GLY A 467 20.93 -15.06 10.54
C GLY A 467 19.58 -14.54 10.05
N LEU A 468 19.02 -13.51 10.71
CA LEU A 468 17.81 -12.86 10.24
C LEU A 468 18.01 -12.17 8.89
N LEU A 469 19.15 -11.52 8.64
CA LEU A 469 19.41 -10.88 7.36
C LEU A 469 19.47 -11.87 6.18
N VAL A 470 19.91 -13.11 6.39
CA VAL A 470 19.82 -14.18 5.36
C VAL A 470 18.36 -14.44 4.99
N ILE A 471 17.46 -14.47 5.97
CA ILE A 471 16.03 -14.70 5.77
C ILE A 471 15.37 -13.46 5.15
N PHE A 472 15.58 -12.29 5.74
CA PHE A 472 14.89 -11.05 5.41
C PHE A 472 15.34 -10.44 4.08
N ARG A 473 16.53 -10.78 3.57
CA ARG A 473 16.91 -10.48 2.18
C ARG A 473 16.04 -11.21 1.15
N GLN A 474 15.53 -12.39 1.50
CA GLN A 474 14.66 -13.20 0.63
C GLN A 474 13.19 -13.18 1.08
N THR A 475 12.76 -12.06 1.66
CA THR A 475 11.43 -11.86 2.24
C THR A 475 10.75 -10.69 1.55
N ILE A 476 9.48 -10.83 1.22
CA ILE A 476 8.63 -9.72 0.79
C ILE A 476 8.21 -8.86 1.99
N LEU A 477 8.12 -7.54 1.82
CA LEU A 477 7.78 -6.58 2.89
C LEU A 477 8.65 -6.77 4.16
N PRO A 478 9.98 -6.90 4.06
CA PRO A 478 10.80 -7.32 5.21
C PRO A 478 10.83 -6.31 6.35
N ALA A 479 10.71 -5.01 6.05
CA ALA A 479 10.67 -3.96 7.07
C ALA A 479 9.44 -4.09 8.00
N GLU A 480 8.35 -4.71 7.55
CA GLU A 480 7.13 -4.92 8.36
C GLU A 480 7.35 -5.94 9.48
N SER A 481 8.41 -6.76 9.47
CA SER A 481 8.65 -7.76 10.54
C SER A 481 10.09 -7.85 11.03
N PHE A 482 11.08 -7.32 10.32
CA PHE A 482 12.49 -7.39 10.73
C PHE A 482 12.73 -6.73 12.09
N PHE A 483 12.43 -5.44 12.23
CA PHE A 483 12.70 -4.69 13.47
C PHE A 483 11.91 -5.25 14.67
N HIS A 484 10.66 -5.67 14.44
CA HIS A 484 9.82 -6.32 15.45
C HIS A 484 10.44 -7.63 15.93
N THR A 485 10.82 -8.51 14.98
CA THR A 485 11.44 -9.80 15.28
C THR A 485 12.78 -9.59 16.01
N VAL A 486 13.60 -8.62 15.59
CA VAL A 486 14.84 -8.31 16.31
C VAL A 486 14.56 -7.83 17.73
N LEU A 487 13.63 -6.90 17.93
CA LEU A 487 13.28 -6.41 19.28
C LEU A 487 12.81 -7.56 20.17
N ARG A 488 11.99 -8.47 19.66
CA ARG A 488 11.46 -9.60 20.45
C ARG A 488 12.52 -10.64 20.88
N ASN A 489 13.68 -10.65 20.24
CA ASN A 489 14.70 -11.68 20.45
C ASN A 489 16.08 -11.14 20.84
N SER A 490 16.23 -9.83 21.04
CA SER A 490 17.48 -9.19 21.45
C SER A 490 17.43 -8.70 22.90
N GLU A 491 18.55 -8.20 23.41
CA GLU A 491 18.64 -7.52 24.71
C GLU A 491 17.70 -6.29 24.80
N PHE A 492 17.28 -5.76 23.65
CA PHE A 492 16.36 -4.62 23.55
C PHE A 492 14.89 -4.99 23.72
N CYS A 493 14.53 -6.24 24.02
CA CYS A 493 13.11 -6.64 24.14
C CYS A 493 12.33 -5.85 25.19
N ASN A 494 13.00 -5.38 26.25
CA ASN A 494 12.41 -4.52 27.29
C ASN A 494 12.31 -3.04 26.90
N SER A 495 12.64 -2.66 25.67
CA SER A 495 12.47 -1.30 25.13
C SER A 495 11.29 -1.17 24.16
N TYR A 496 10.64 -2.29 23.82
CA TYR A 496 9.54 -2.35 22.86
C TYR A 496 8.30 -1.59 23.36
N VAL A 497 7.80 -0.65 22.57
CA VAL A 497 6.51 0.02 22.77
C VAL A 497 5.59 -0.34 21.60
N ASP A 498 4.39 -0.88 21.87
CA ASP A 498 3.40 -1.25 20.85
C ASP A 498 2.58 -0.03 20.34
N ASN A 499 3.30 0.98 19.89
CA ASN A 499 2.77 2.16 19.24
C ASN A 499 3.86 2.72 18.33
N ASN A 500 3.58 2.86 17.04
CA ASN A 500 4.52 3.39 16.06
C ASN A 500 4.38 4.90 15.79
N LEU A 501 3.57 5.61 16.59
CA LEU A 501 3.34 7.05 16.50
C LEU A 501 2.53 7.50 15.26
N HIS A 502 1.99 6.56 14.49
CA HIS A 502 1.27 6.84 13.24
C HIS A 502 -0.21 6.45 13.30
N VAL A 503 -1.05 7.24 12.63
CA VAL A 503 -2.39 6.81 12.19
C VAL A 503 -2.37 6.48 10.70
N THR A 504 -2.78 5.26 10.36
CA THR A 504 -2.83 4.80 8.97
C THR A 504 -4.28 4.67 8.47
N ASN A 505 -4.58 5.22 7.29
CA ASN A 505 -5.94 5.24 6.74
C ASN A 505 -6.33 3.96 5.98
N TRP A 506 -6.42 2.84 6.69
CA TRP A 506 -6.84 1.57 6.10
C TRP A 506 -8.34 1.52 5.77
N LYS A 507 -8.69 1.52 4.47
CA LYS A 507 -10.03 1.15 3.97
C LYS A 507 -9.91 -0.09 3.07
N ARG A 508 -9.89 -1.28 3.67
CA ARG A 508 -9.54 -2.54 2.98
C ARG A 508 -10.38 -2.84 1.73
N ARG A 509 -11.65 -2.41 1.69
CA ARG A 509 -12.53 -2.59 0.50
C ARG A 509 -12.00 -1.86 -0.74
N LEU A 510 -11.24 -0.78 -0.56
CA LEU A 510 -10.63 0.02 -1.62
C LEU A 510 -9.13 -0.28 -1.76
N GLY A 511 -8.40 -0.36 -0.65
CA GLY A 511 -6.94 -0.47 -0.67
C GLY A 511 -6.36 -1.86 -0.97
N CYS A 512 -7.16 -2.94 -0.86
CA CYS A 512 -6.72 -4.33 -1.08
C CYS A 512 -7.26 -4.88 -2.42
N LYS A 513 -6.76 -4.38 -3.56
CA LYS A 513 -7.18 -4.82 -4.91
C LYS A 513 -6.14 -5.67 -5.62
N CYS A 514 -5.05 -6.02 -4.92
CA CYS A 514 -3.90 -6.70 -5.52
C CYS A 514 -3.34 -5.91 -6.73
N GLN A 515 -3.26 -4.59 -6.57
CA GLN A 515 -2.81 -3.65 -7.59
C GLN A 515 -1.32 -3.79 -7.95
N TYR A 516 -0.53 -4.46 -7.12
CA TYR A 516 0.91 -4.59 -7.27
C TYR A 516 1.37 -5.89 -7.97
N LYS A 517 0.46 -6.69 -8.56
CA LYS A 517 0.80 -7.98 -9.21
C LYS A 517 1.88 -7.89 -10.30
N GLN A 518 2.02 -6.73 -10.93
CA GLN A 518 3.03 -6.50 -11.98
C GLN A 518 4.43 -6.23 -11.42
N ILE A 519 4.54 -5.97 -10.11
CA ILE A 519 5.79 -5.63 -9.41
C ILE A 519 6.19 -6.77 -8.45
N VAL A 520 5.22 -7.52 -7.94
CA VAL A 520 5.45 -8.60 -6.98
C VAL A 520 4.59 -9.84 -7.28
N ASP A 521 5.15 -11.02 -7.02
CA ASP A 521 4.42 -12.29 -7.08
C ASP A 521 3.57 -12.54 -5.80
N TRP A 522 2.86 -11.50 -5.35
CA TRP A 522 2.03 -11.52 -4.15
C TRP A 522 0.88 -10.51 -4.23
N CYS A 523 -0.09 -10.62 -3.32
CA CYS A 523 -1.17 -9.64 -3.21
C CYS A 523 -0.98 -8.72 -2.00
N GLY A 524 -0.86 -7.43 -2.28
CA GLY A 524 -0.73 -6.38 -1.29
C GLY A 524 -2.00 -5.59 -1.02
N CYS A 525 -1.92 -4.78 0.03
CA CYS A 525 -2.84 -3.69 0.32
C CYS A 525 -2.04 -2.39 0.47
N SER A 526 -2.70 -1.24 0.25
CA SER A 526 -2.13 0.07 0.57
C SER A 526 -3.18 0.94 1.27
N PRO A 527 -2.78 1.82 2.22
CA PRO A 527 -3.69 2.77 2.84
C PRO A 527 -4.26 3.77 1.82
N ASN A 528 -5.47 4.23 2.10
CA ASN A 528 -6.12 5.29 1.34
C ASN A 528 -5.58 6.66 1.73
N ASP A 529 -5.80 7.64 0.87
CA ASP A 529 -5.56 9.03 1.23
C ASP A 529 -6.67 9.52 2.17
N PHE A 530 -6.33 10.38 3.12
CA PHE A 530 -7.32 11.09 3.93
C PHE A 530 -8.13 12.05 3.06
N LYS A 531 -9.40 12.22 3.41
CA LYS A 531 -10.34 13.20 2.83
C LYS A 531 -11.08 13.92 3.98
N PRO A 532 -11.80 15.02 3.74
CA PRO A 532 -12.55 15.71 4.80
C PRO A 532 -13.53 14.79 5.53
N ASP A 533 -14.10 13.80 4.85
CA ASP A 533 -14.97 12.77 5.46
C ASP A 533 -14.27 11.91 6.53
N ASP A 534 -12.94 11.83 6.51
CA ASP A 534 -12.13 11.10 7.49
C ASP A 534 -11.73 11.97 8.70
N TRP A 535 -12.20 13.23 8.79
CA TRP A 535 -11.77 14.20 9.79
C TRP A 535 -11.90 13.70 11.24
N ALA A 536 -12.99 12.99 11.57
CA ALA A 536 -13.19 12.43 12.91
C ALA A 536 -12.05 11.49 13.35
N LYS A 537 -11.40 10.80 12.40
CA LYS A 537 -10.25 9.93 12.67
C LYS A 537 -9.00 10.73 13.00
N LEU A 538 -8.79 11.87 12.34
CA LEU A 538 -7.69 12.81 12.61
C LEU A 538 -7.89 13.53 13.95
N GLN A 539 -9.10 14.01 14.25
CA GLN A 539 -9.43 14.60 15.55
C GLN A 539 -9.19 13.61 16.70
N GLY A 540 -9.49 12.32 16.48
CA GLY A 540 -9.24 11.25 17.44
C GLY A 540 -7.76 11.03 17.80
N THR A 541 -6.81 11.70 17.13
CA THR A 541 -5.38 11.67 17.47
C THR A 541 -5.02 12.57 18.64
N GLU A 542 -5.83 13.58 18.95
CA GLU A 542 -5.54 14.57 20.00
C GLU A 542 -5.25 13.91 21.35
N SER A 543 -6.12 12.96 21.74
CA SER A 543 -6.06 12.22 23.01
C SER A 543 -5.12 11.01 23.00
N LYS A 544 -4.54 10.66 21.85
CA LYS A 544 -3.68 9.46 21.68
C LYS A 544 -2.24 9.85 21.38
N GLN A 545 -1.28 8.96 21.61
CA GLN A 545 0.14 9.21 21.33
C GLN A 545 0.47 8.95 19.86
N PHE A 546 -0.30 9.59 18.96
CA PHE A 546 -0.02 9.65 17.52
C PHE A 546 0.46 11.06 17.17
N TYR A 547 1.48 11.13 16.34
CA TYR A 547 2.14 12.39 15.93
C TYR A 547 2.14 12.57 14.42
N PHE A 548 1.99 11.48 13.67
CA PHE A 548 1.90 11.48 12.21
C PHE A 548 0.66 10.74 11.74
N ALA A 549 0.18 11.08 10.55
CA ALA A 549 -0.87 10.33 9.86
C ALA A 549 -0.50 10.14 8.38
N ARG A 550 -1.06 9.08 7.78
CA ARG A 550 -0.88 8.76 6.37
C ARG A 550 -2.08 8.02 5.75
N LYS A 551 -2.38 8.20 4.47
CA LYS A 551 -1.60 8.98 3.48
C LYS A 551 -2.26 10.32 3.14
N PHE A 552 -1.45 11.26 2.67
CA PHE A 552 -1.87 12.55 2.12
C PHE A 552 -1.24 12.75 0.75
N GLU A 553 -2.07 13.01 -0.26
CA GLU A 553 -1.63 13.33 -1.62
C GLU A 553 -2.41 14.58 -2.06
N PRO A 554 -1.79 15.77 -2.19
CA PRO A 554 -2.53 17.00 -2.55
C PRO A 554 -3.18 16.94 -3.93
N ILE A 555 -2.66 16.08 -4.83
CA ILE A 555 -3.27 15.83 -6.14
C ILE A 555 -4.59 15.06 -6.04
N ILE A 556 -4.85 14.38 -4.91
CA ILE A 556 -6.09 13.66 -4.60
C ILE A 556 -7.01 14.51 -3.74
N ASN A 557 -6.49 15.05 -2.63
CA ASN A 557 -7.24 15.99 -1.78
C ASN A 557 -6.28 16.85 -0.95
N GLN A 558 -6.21 18.14 -1.25
CA GLN A 558 -5.45 19.13 -0.49
C GLN A 558 -6.30 19.74 0.64
N GLU A 559 -7.62 19.77 0.53
CA GLU A 559 -8.52 20.36 1.53
C GLU A 559 -8.29 19.78 2.94
N VAL A 560 -8.17 18.46 3.08
CA VAL A 560 -7.93 17.82 4.37
C VAL A 560 -6.55 18.19 4.97
N ILE A 561 -5.55 18.48 4.13
CA ILE A 561 -4.21 18.89 4.57
C ILE A 561 -4.30 20.30 5.14
N LEU A 562 -4.99 21.20 4.45
CA LEU A 562 -5.26 22.56 4.93
C LEU A 562 -6.03 22.55 6.25
N GLN A 563 -7.10 21.76 6.34
CA GLN A 563 -7.88 21.61 7.56
C GLN A 563 -7.03 21.10 8.73
N LEU A 564 -6.11 20.16 8.46
CA LEU A 564 -5.19 19.63 9.46
C LEU A 564 -4.19 20.68 9.93
N GLU A 565 -3.59 21.44 9.02
CA GLU A 565 -2.66 22.51 9.35
C GLU A 565 -3.34 23.61 10.18
N GLU A 566 -4.54 24.04 9.78
CA GLU A 566 -5.28 25.06 10.53
C GLU A 566 -5.64 24.59 11.94
N TRP A 567 -5.95 23.30 12.10
CA TRP A 567 -6.20 22.71 13.41
C TRP A 567 -4.95 22.65 14.30
N VAL A 568 -3.77 22.40 13.71
CA VAL A 568 -2.50 22.27 14.46
C VAL A 568 -1.84 23.63 14.73
N HIS A 569 -1.89 24.56 13.77
CA HIS A 569 -1.11 25.79 13.75
C HIS A 569 -1.95 27.08 13.79
N GLY A 570 -3.28 26.98 13.67
CA GLY A 570 -4.18 28.13 13.57
C GLY A 570 -4.51 28.51 12.11
N PRO A 571 -5.53 29.36 11.92
CA PRO A 571 -6.05 29.68 10.59
C PRO A 571 -5.05 30.46 9.73
N TYR A 572 -5.12 30.25 8.41
CA TYR A 572 -4.41 31.09 7.44
C TYR A 572 -5.03 32.49 7.33
N SER A 573 -4.24 33.47 6.89
CA SER A 573 -4.77 34.80 6.57
C SER A 573 -5.66 34.74 5.32
N ALA A 574 -6.66 35.61 5.24
CA ALA A 574 -7.61 35.61 4.12
C ALA A 574 -6.98 35.98 2.78
N ASP A 575 -5.86 36.70 2.82
CA ASP A 575 -5.05 37.14 1.68
C ASP A 575 -3.90 36.17 1.35
N TYR A 576 -3.85 34.98 1.99
CA TYR A 576 -2.76 34.02 1.77
C TYR A 576 -2.68 33.58 0.29
N PRO A 577 -1.60 33.90 -0.44
CA PRO A 577 -1.52 33.64 -1.86
C PRO A 577 -1.61 32.15 -2.18
N ASN A 578 -2.43 31.81 -3.17
CA ASN A 578 -2.51 30.46 -3.74
C ASN A 578 -2.71 29.33 -2.71
N LEU A 579 -3.37 29.60 -1.58
CA LEU A 579 -3.58 28.62 -0.50
C LEU A 579 -4.23 27.33 -1.00
N HIS A 580 -5.23 27.47 -1.88
CA HIS A 580 -5.99 26.35 -2.44
C HIS A 580 -5.46 25.81 -3.77
N SER A 581 -4.35 26.34 -4.26
CA SER A 581 -3.70 25.89 -5.50
C SER A 581 -2.67 24.80 -5.22
N TYR A 582 -2.46 23.89 -6.16
CA TYR A 582 -1.40 22.87 -6.09
C TYR A 582 -0.82 22.61 -7.48
N TRP A 583 0.50 22.44 -7.52
CA TRP A 583 1.24 22.13 -8.74
C TRP A 583 2.11 20.90 -8.53
N GLN A 584 2.16 20.04 -9.54
CA GLN A 584 2.99 18.85 -9.51
C GLN A 584 3.58 18.56 -10.88
N ASN A 585 4.90 18.49 -10.95
CA ASN A 585 5.60 18.15 -12.17
C ASN A 585 5.31 16.69 -12.58
N PHE A 586 5.06 16.45 -13.86
CA PHE A 586 4.94 15.09 -14.42
C PHE A 586 5.90 14.85 -15.61
N TYR A 587 6.64 15.86 -16.04
CA TYR A 587 7.70 15.75 -17.03
C TYR A 587 8.78 16.79 -16.80
N HIS A 588 10.04 16.41 -16.99
CA HIS A 588 11.18 17.31 -17.00
C HIS A 588 12.19 16.88 -18.07
N TYR A 589 12.68 17.82 -18.87
CA TYR A 589 13.55 17.57 -20.05
C TYR A 589 14.91 16.88 -19.77
N ARG A 590 15.28 16.70 -18.50
CA ARG A 590 16.55 16.07 -18.07
C ARG A 590 16.33 14.63 -17.62
N ASP A 591 15.08 14.22 -17.49
CA ASP A 591 14.70 12.84 -17.24
C ASP A 591 14.64 12.11 -18.60
N ASP A 592 14.72 10.78 -18.59
CA ASP A 592 14.73 10.00 -19.83
C ASP A 592 13.43 10.21 -20.64
N PRO A 593 13.51 10.36 -21.97
CA PRO A 593 12.33 10.65 -22.81
C PRO A 593 11.49 9.39 -23.00
N GLU A 594 10.57 9.10 -22.07
CA GLU A 594 9.74 7.89 -22.14
C GLU A 594 8.39 8.07 -22.85
N ASP A 595 7.88 9.30 -23.00
CA ASP A 595 6.51 9.52 -23.52
C ASP A 595 6.45 10.46 -24.74
N VAL A 596 6.58 9.83 -25.92
CA VAL A 596 6.49 10.50 -27.23
C VAL A 596 5.12 11.15 -27.45
N ALA A 597 4.03 10.55 -26.94
CA ALA A 597 2.69 11.10 -27.11
C ALA A 597 2.50 12.38 -26.30
N THR A 598 2.97 12.39 -25.04
CA THR A 598 2.94 13.59 -24.20
C THR A 598 3.70 14.76 -24.83
N LEU A 599 4.90 14.52 -25.35
CA LEU A 599 5.67 15.57 -26.02
C LEU A 599 5.08 16.00 -27.36
N GLY A 600 4.58 15.06 -28.16
CA GLY A 600 3.92 15.39 -29.43
C GLY A 600 2.71 16.29 -29.24
N VAL A 601 1.85 15.99 -28.26
CA VAL A 601 0.70 16.83 -27.90
C VAL A 601 1.17 18.19 -27.37
N ALA A 602 2.18 18.22 -26.50
CA ALA A 602 2.69 19.48 -25.96
C ALA A 602 3.25 20.40 -27.07
N TYR A 603 4.09 19.89 -27.98
CA TYR A 603 4.62 20.67 -29.11
C TYR A 603 3.51 21.14 -30.04
N SER A 604 2.50 20.30 -30.30
CA SER A 604 1.32 20.68 -31.08
C SER A 604 0.57 21.86 -30.46
N LEU A 605 0.36 21.85 -29.15
CA LEU A 605 -0.28 22.95 -28.43
C LEU A 605 0.51 24.26 -28.48
N LEU A 606 1.85 24.18 -28.47
CA LEU A 606 2.70 25.35 -28.61
C LEU A 606 2.57 25.98 -30.01
N ARG A 607 2.55 25.15 -31.08
CA ARG A 607 2.30 25.62 -32.45
C ARG A 607 0.92 26.25 -32.60
N ILE A 608 -0.12 25.61 -32.05
CA ILE A 608 -1.49 26.16 -32.04
C ILE A 608 -1.53 27.52 -31.35
N ASN A 609 -0.85 27.66 -30.20
CA ASN A 609 -0.82 28.93 -29.47
C ASN A 609 -0.06 30.03 -30.23
N ALA A 610 1.09 29.71 -30.82
CA ALA A 610 1.88 30.64 -31.61
C ALA A 610 1.10 31.14 -32.83
N ASN A 611 0.46 30.23 -33.58
CA ASN A 611 -0.34 30.59 -34.75
C ASN A 611 -1.60 31.41 -34.41
N ALA A 612 -2.20 31.21 -33.23
CA ALA A 612 -3.44 31.87 -32.85
C ALA A 612 -3.25 33.22 -32.15
N LYS A 613 -2.24 33.35 -31.26
CA LYS A 613 -2.09 34.50 -30.36
C LYS A 613 -0.73 35.20 -30.44
N PHE A 614 0.34 34.48 -30.73
CA PHE A 614 1.71 34.98 -30.64
C PHE A 614 2.51 34.65 -31.90
N SER A 615 2.15 35.28 -33.02
CA SER A 615 2.83 35.08 -34.31
C SER A 615 4.30 35.48 -34.31
N ALA A 616 4.75 36.20 -33.28
CA ALA A 616 6.15 36.54 -33.04
C ALA A 616 7.00 35.32 -32.59
N PHE A 617 6.38 34.25 -32.08
CA PHE A 617 7.09 33.05 -31.67
C PHE A 617 7.43 32.16 -32.87
N GLN A 618 8.70 31.75 -32.95
CA GLN A 618 9.24 30.90 -34.00
C GLN A 618 9.66 29.54 -33.45
N GLU A 619 9.42 28.49 -34.26
CA GLU A 619 10.00 27.18 -34.03
C GLU A 619 11.54 27.20 -34.22
N PRO A 620 12.30 26.33 -33.54
CA PRO A 620 11.85 25.26 -32.64
C PRO A 620 11.59 25.74 -31.21
N PHE A 621 10.50 25.24 -30.60
CA PHE A 621 10.28 25.36 -29.17
C PHE A 621 11.15 24.37 -28.39
N ARG A 622 11.51 24.71 -27.16
CA ARG A 622 12.21 23.78 -26.25
C ARG A 622 11.46 23.64 -24.95
N ILE A 623 10.70 22.54 -24.81
CA ILE A 623 9.97 22.23 -23.57
C ILE A 623 10.97 21.94 -22.45
N ARG A 624 10.75 22.56 -21.29
CA ARG A 624 11.53 22.37 -20.07
C ARG A 624 10.80 21.47 -19.09
N GLU A 625 9.56 21.81 -18.75
CA GLU A 625 8.77 21.12 -17.74
C GLU A 625 7.29 21.09 -18.10
N LEU A 626 6.61 20.03 -17.65
CA LEU A 626 5.15 19.98 -17.62
C LEU A 626 4.65 19.79 -16.18
N ASN A 627 3.70 20.62 -15.78
CA ASN A 627 3.15 20.62 -14.42
C ASN A 627 1.63 20.47 -14.44
N HIS A 628 1.07 19.58 -13.62
CA HIS A 628 -0.35 19.61 -13.31
C HIS A 628 -0.67 20.88 -12.50
N PHE A 629 -1.85 21.46 -12.73
CA PHE A 629 -2.37 22.57 -11.94
C PHE A 629 -3.77 22.25 -11.42
N LEU A 630 -3.91 22.30 -10.10
CA LEU A 630 -5.17 22.09 -9.38
C LEU A 630 -5.49 23.34 -8.58
N GLU A 631 -6.77 23.65 -8.46
CA GLU A 631 -7.28 24.72 -7.60
C GLU A 631 -8.55 24.22 -6.91
N ARG A 632 -8.58 24.28 -5.57
CA ARG A 632 -9.67 23.75 -4.73
C ARG A 632 -10.03 22.31 -5.09
N ASP A 633 -9.01 21.45 -5.15
CA ASP A 633 -9.10 20.02 -5.50
C ASP A 633 -9.75 19.73 -6.87
N ARG A 634 -9.83 20.74 -7.75
CA ARG A 634 -10.29 20.57 -9.13
C ARG A 634 -9.11 20.71 -10.08
N TYR A 635 -8.97 19.75 -10.98
CA TYR A 635 -7.98 19.83 -12.05
C TYR A 635 -8.32 20.98 -13.00
N ARG A 636 -7.43 21.97 -13.10
CA ARG A 636 -7.58 23.15 -13.96
C ARG A 636 -6.85 23.01 -15.28
N GLY A 637 -6.00 22.01 -15.40
CA GLY A 637 -5.22 21.75 -16.61
C GLY A 637 -3.78 21.40 -16.28
N PHE A 638 -2.93 21.44 -17.30
CA PHE A 638 -1.49 21.35 -17.15
C PHE A 638 -0.80 22.58 -17.74
N LEU A 639 0.42 22.82 -17.28
CA LEU A 639 1.26 23.94 -17.66
C LEU A 639 2.41 23.41 -18.51
N ILE A 640 2.70 24.07 -19.62
CA ILE A 640 3.87 23.80 -20.46
C ILE A 640 4.85 24.95 -20.24
N GLN A 641 6.00 24.68 -19.65
CA GLN A 641 7.12 25.62 -19.59
C GLN A 641 8.06 25.34 -20.76
N TYR A 642 8.39 26.37 -21.55
CA TYR A 642 9.22 26.23 -22.73
C TYR A 642 10.00 27.50 -23.05
N GLU A 643 11.08 27.34 -23.82
CA GLU A 643 11.78 28.44 -24.47
C GLU A 643 11.22 28.65 -25.87
N ALA A 644 10.92 29.91 -26.19
CA ALA A 644 10.47 30.36 -27.50
C ALA A 644 11.46 31.37 -28.08
N SER A 645 11.82 31.19 -29.34
CA SER A 645 12.60 32.19 -30.10
C SER A 645 11.65 33.23 -30.69
N LEU A 646 12.05 34.49 -30.62
CA LEU A 646 11.36 35.61 -31.25
C LEU A 646 11.93 35.89 -32.65
N VAL A 647 11.17 36.59 -33.49
CA VAL A 647 11.57 36.98 -34.86
C VAL A 647 12.88 37.77 -34.89
N ASP A 648 13.18 38.50 -33.82
CA ASP A 648 14.40 39.30 -33.67
C ASP A 648 15.62 38.51 -33.14
N GLY A 649 15.48 37.20 -32.94
CA GLY A 649 16.54 36.32 -32.45
C GLY A 649 16.68 36.24 -30.93
N ARG A 650 15.88 36.98 -30.15
CA ARG A 650 15.82 36.82 -28.68
C ARG A 650 15.15 35.52 -28.29
N THR A 651 15.45 35.03 -27.10
CA THR A 651 14.78 33.86 -26.51
C THR A 651 14.02 34.27 -25.25
N LEU A 652 12.79 33.80 -25.12
CA LEU A 652 11.92 34.06 -23.97
C LEU A 652 11.51 32.74 -23.32
N THR A 653 11.54 32.68 -22.00
CA THR A 653 10.92 31.57 -21.26
C THR A 653 9.45 31.89 -21.04
N VAL A 654 8.58 31.01 -21.51
CA VAL A 654 7.12 31.17 -21.46
C VAL A 654 6.53 29.96 -20.74
N GLU A 655 5.47 30.20 -19.98
CA GLU A 655 4.62 29.15 -19.46
C GLU A 655 3.21 29.31 -20.04
N THR A 656 2.61 28.21 -20.49
CA THR A 656 1.26 28.23 -21.07
C THR A 656 0.37 27.21 -20.39
N ARG A 657 -0.83 27.65 -19.98
CA ARG A 657 -1.85 26.79 -19.36
C ARG A 657 -2.76 26.17 -20.40
N ILE A 658 -2.86 24.85 -20.34
CA ILE A 658 -3.67 24.02 -21.23
C ILE A 658 -4.78 23.35 -20.42
N GLN A 659 -6.01 23.43 -20.93
CA GLN A 659 -7.14 22.69 -20.37
C GLN A 659 -7.56 21.56 -21.33
N PRO A 660 -7.57 20.29 -20.88
CA PRO A 660 -8.15 19.21 -21.66
C PRO A 660 -9.68 19.27 -21.63
N ASN A 661 -10.31 18.96 -22.76
CA ASN A 661 -11.75 18.97 -22.98
C ASN A 661 -12.31 17.54 -22.98
N ILE A 662 -13.41 17.34 -22.26
CA ILE A 662 -14.10 16.03 -22.20
C ILE A 662 -15.30 16.08 -23.14
N SER A 663 -15.29 15.23 -24.16
CA SER A 663 -16.37 15.12 -25.15
C SER A 663 -17.43 14.05 -24.80
N ALA A 664 -17.92 14.08 -23.55
CA ALA A 664 -18.91 13.11 -23.08
C ALA A 664 -20.34 13.58 -23.36
N GLN A 665 -21.14 12.74 -23.99
CA GLN A 665 -22.57 12.92 -24.22
C GLN A 665 -23.34 11.82 -23.50
N VAL A 666 -24.36 12.19 -22.74
CA VAL A 666 -25.14 11.27 -21.92
C VAL A 666 -26.59 11.24 -22.37
N ALA A 667 -27.14 10.05 -22.55
CA ALA A 667 -28.53 9.85 -22.92
C ALA A 667 -29.46 10.01 -21.71
N LYS A 668 -30.15 11.15 -21.63
CA LYS A 668 -31.11 11.46 -20.55
C LYS A 668 -32.44 10.69 -20.68
N SER A 669 -32.66 9.98 -21.79
CA SER A 669 -33.87 9.18 -22.04
C SER A 669 -33.93 7.91 -21.17
N ALA A 670 -32.77 7.31 -20.83
CA ALA A 670 -32.69 6.14 -19.96
C ALA A 670 -32.58 6.53 -18.47
N SER A 671 -33.21 5.79 -17.57
CA SER A 671 -33.17 6.06 -16.12
C SER A 671 -31.74 6.06 -15.57
N LEU A 672 -30.95 5.02 -15.89
CA LEU A 672 -29.54 4.95 -15.51
C LEU A 672 -28.70 6.05 -16.17
N GLY A 673 -29.01 6.36 -17.45
CA GLY A 673 -28.37 7.45 -18.18
C GLY A 673 -28.56 8.81 -17.51
N ARG A 674 -29.73 9.11 -16.92
CA ARG A 674 -29.96 10.37 -16.18
C ARG A 674 -29.05 10.55 -14.97
N ARG A 675 -28.57 9.46 -14.38
CA ARG A 675 -27.67 9.49 -13.22
C ARG A 675 -26.20 9.47 -13.62
N LEU A 676 -25.87 9.27 -14.90
CA LEU A 676 -24.48 9.31 -15.37
C LEU A 676 -23.96 10.75 -15.31
N THR A 677 -23.05 11.00 -14.36
CA THR A 677 -22.47 12.34 -14.09
C THR A 677 -21.09 12.53 -14.72
N ALA A 678 -20.37 11.43 -14.95
CA ALA A 678 -19.09 11.42 -15.65
C ALA A 678 -18.98 10.17 -16.51
N LEU A 679 -18.35 10.33 -17.67
CA LEU A 679 -17.99 9.26 -18.60
C LEU A 679 -16.68 9.67 -19.27
N GLU A 680 -15.60 8.98 -18.97
CA GLU A 680 -14.27 9.35 -19.44
C GLU A 680 -13.41 8.13 -19.75
N VAL A 681 -12.45 8.30 -20.66
CA VAL A 681 -11.44 7.29 -20.96
C VAL A 681 -10.13 7.71 -20.32
N SER A 682 -9.46 6.73 -19.74
CA SER A 682 -8.15 6.87 -19.12
C SER A 682 -7.25 5.70 -19.49
N THR A 683 -5.96 5.88 -19.25
CA THR A 683 -4.93 4.84 -19.35
C THR A 683 -4.43 4.35 -17.99
N ASP A 684 -4.77 5.09 -16.94
CA ASP A 684 -4.36 4.78 -15.58
C ASP A 684 -5.50 5.15 -14.61
N TYR A 685 -6.20 4.12 -14.15
CA TYR A 685 -7.28 4.23 -13.18
C TYR A 685 -6.85 3.67 -11.84
N ASP A 686 -6.77 4.56 -10.85
CA ASP A 686 -6.51 4.20 -9.46
C ASP A 686 -7.81 3.74 -8.81
N GLN A 687 -7.97 2.43 -8.63
CA GLN A 687 -9.14 1.85 -7.96
C GLN A 687 -9.22 2.20 -6.47
N LYS A 688 -8.08 2.47 -5.82
CA LYS A 688 -8.01 2.77 -4.39
C LYS A 688 -8.59 4.16 -4.14
N GLU A 689 -8.19 5.13 -4.95
CA GLU A 689 -8.67 6.52 -4.86
C GLU A 689 -9.86 6.85 -5.76
N GLN A 690 -10.25 5.90 -6.62
CA GLN A 690 -11.38 5.94 -7.55
C GLN A 690 -11.32 7.12 -8.53
N THR A 691 -10.11 7.38 -9.02
CA THR A 691 -9.83 8.49 -9.93
C THR A 691 -8.82 8.10 -11.00
N THR A 692 -8.76 8.89 -12.07
CA THR A 692 -7.70 8.76 -13.06
C THR A 692 -6.40 9.37 -12.55
N ARG A 693 -5.26 8.72 -12.88
CA ARG A 693 -3.91 9.28 -12.71
C ARG A 693 -3.38 9.94 -14.00
N ASN A 694 -3.96 9.62 -15.16
CA ASN A 694 -3.74 10.33 -16.43
C ASN A 694 -4.64 11.58 -16.51
N LEU A 695 -4.34 12.61 -15.70
CA LEU A 695 -5.14 13.84 -15.62
C LEU A 695 -5.05 14.70 -16.88
N GLN A 696 -3.91 14.64 -17.58
CA GLN A 696 -3.67 15.35 -18.83
C GLN A 696 -4.47 14.77 -20.00
N ARG A 697 -5.00 13.55 -19.89
CA ARG A 697 -5.82 12.85 -20.89
C ARG A 697 -5.11 12.61 -22.22
N ILE A 698 -3.80 12.46 -22.17
CA ILE A 698 -2.98 12.12 -23.34
C ILE A 698 -2.92 10.60 -23.43
N ILE A 699 -3.21 10.05 -24.61
CA ILE A 699 -3.28 8.61 -24.83
C ILE A 699 -2.34 8.25 -25.98
N GLY A 700 -1.32 7.46 -25.66
CA GLY A 700 -0.34 6.96 -26.61
C GLY A 700 -0.83 5.70 -27.33
N THR A 701 -0.19 5.36 -28.43
CA THR A 701 -0.51 4.16 -29.23
C THR A 701 -0.31 2.85 -28.46
N ASN A 702 0.58 2.81 -27.46
CA ASN A 702 0.83 1.61 -26.65
C ASN A 702 0.07 1.60 -25.31
N SER A 703 -0.94 2.45 -25.15
CA SER A 703 -1.69 2.56 -23.89
C SER A 703 -2.79 1.52 -23.76
N ASP A 704 -3.02 1.04 -22.54
CA ASP A 704 -4.21 0.27 -22.20
C ASP A 704 -5.40 1.21 -21.94
N LEU A 705 -6.57 0.91 -22.51
CA LEU A 705 -7.74 1.79 -22.38
C LEU A 705 -8.69 1.33 -21.27
N ILE A 706 -9.17 2.31 -20.49
CA ILE A 706 -10.10 2.10 -19.38
C ILE A 706 -11.21 3.14 -19.48
N LEU A 707 -12.46 2.69 -19.60
CA LEU A 707 -13.62 3.55 -19.49
C LEU A 707 -14.00 3.67 -18.01
N ILE A 708 -14.12 4.89 -17.51
CA ILE A 708 -14.55 5.21 -16.15
C ILE A 708 -15.90 5.92 -16.25
N PHE A 709 -16.83 5.57 -15.38
CA PHE A 709 -18.08 6.28 -15.28
C PHE A 709 -18.60 6.41 -13.85
N ARG A 710 -19.31 7.51 -13.58
CA ARG A 710 -19.82 7.84 -12.25
C ARG A 710 -21.32 8.06 -12.28
N LEU A 711 -21.99 7.50 -11.28
CA LEU A 711 -23.42 7.68 -11.07
C LEU A 711 -23.68 8.69 -9.95
N ALA A 712 -24.74 9.49 -10.09
CA ALA A 712 -25.21 10.37 -9.04
C ALA A 712 -25.80 9.56 -7.87
N ALA A 713 -25.58 10.01 -6.64
CA ALA A 713 -26.29 9.51 -5.47
C ALA A 713 -27.79 9.87 -5.54
N ALA A 714 -28.63 9.17 -4.77
CA ALA A 714 -30.05 9.51 -4.66
C ALA A 714 -30.25 10.95 -4.17
N SER A 715 -31.14 11.69 -4.83
CA SER A 715 -31.61 12.98 -4.29
C SER A 715 -32.46 12.74 -3.05
N LYS A 716 -32.32 13.59 -2.02
CA LYS A 716 -33.18 13.57 -0.82
C LYS A 716 -34.68 13.74 -1.16
N SER A 717 -35.03 14.14 -2.38
CA SER A 717 -36.39 14.43 -2.84
C SER A 717 -37.14 13.26 -3.51
N THR A 718 -36.50 12.11 -3.80
CA THR A 718 -37.15 10.96 -4.45
C THR A 718 -37.04 9.68 -3.60
N PRO A 719 -38.10 9.29 -2.84
CA PRO A 719 -38.08 8.13 -1.96
C PRO A 719 -37.97 6.76 -2.65
N GLN A 720 -38.16 6.69 -3.98
CA GLN A 720 -38.19 5.46 -4.77
C GLN A 720 -36.80 4.93 -5.18
N ASP A 721 -35.72 5.72 -5.06
CA ASP A 721 -34.35 5.35 -5.49
C ASP A 721 -33.51 4.67 -4.37
N LYS A 722 -34.16 3.96 -3.43
CA LYS A 722 -33.46 3.29 -2.31
C LYS A 722 -33.17 1.80 -2.54
N ASN A 723 -33.73 1.21 -3.59
CA ASN A 723 -33.53 -0.20 -3.87
C ASN A 723 -32.27 -0.42 -4.70
N THR A 724 -31.49 -1.45 -4.35
CA THR A 724 -30.34 -1.86 -5.15
C THR A 724 -30.81 -2.49 -6.46
N THR A 725 -30.34 -1.99 -7.59
CA THR A 725 -30.69 -2.47 -8.93
C THR A 725 -29.48 -3.01 -9.66
N THR A 726 -29.63 -4.17 -10.30
CA THR A 726 -28.57 -4.76 -11.11
C THR A 726 -28.71 -4.33 -12.57
N HIS A 727 -27.63 -3.83 -13.15
CA HIS A 727 -27.59 -3.42 -14.55
C HIS A 727 -26.53 -4.21 -15.32
N ALA A 728 -26.95 -4.86 -16.40
CA ALA A 728 -26.05 -5.40 -17.40
C ALA A 728 -25.69 -4.30 -18.41
N LEU A 729 -24.40 -4.09 -18.61
CA LEU A 729 -23.84 -3.04 -19.44
C LEU A 729 -22.84 -3.63 -20.44
N THR A 730 -22.76 -2.99 -21.59
CA THR A 730 -21.75 -3.27 -22.61
C THR A 730 -21.00 -1.99 -22.95
N VAL A 731 -19.67 -2.07 -22.99
CA VAL A 731 -18.79 -1.03 -23.49
C VAL A 731 -18.34 -1.40 -24.89
N LEU A 732 -18.53 -0.51 -25.85
CA LEU A 732 -18.00 -0.65 -27.21
C LEU A 732 -16.81 0.30 -27.39
N TRP A 733 -15.69 -0.24 -27.86
CA TRP A 733 -14.52 0.52 -28.28
C TRP A 733 -14.50 0.58 -29.81
N ILE A 734 -14.60 1.77 -30.36
CA ILE A 734 -14.69 2.02 -31.80
C ILE A 734 -13.48 2.83 -32.24
N ASP A 735 -12.77 2.32 -33.24
CA ASP A 735 -11.55 2.93 -33.77
C ASP A 735 -11.85 4.16 -34.67
N PRO A 736 -10.81 4.87 -35.14
CA PRO A 736 -10.97 6.02 -36.03
C PRO A 736 -11.59 5.70 -37.40
N ARG A 737 -11.64 4.42 -37.81
CA ARG A 737 -12.29 3.98 -39.06
C ARG A 737 -13.78 3.72 -38.86
N GLY A 738 -14.25 3.70 -37.61
CA GLY A 738 -15.63 3.40 -37.25
C GLY A 738 -15.89 1.92 -36.97
N GLU A 739 -14.84 1.09 -36.92
CA GLU A 739 -14.95 -0.35 -36.67
C GLU A 739 -14.90 -0.64 -35.16
N ILE A 740 -15.61 -1.70 -34.73
CA ILE A 740 -15.59 -2.14 -33.33
C ILE A 740 -14.31 -2.96 -33.10
N SER A 741 -13.38 -2.42 -32.31
CA SER A 741 -12.11 -3.08 -32.00
C SER A 741 -12.16 -3.96 -30.76
N ASP A 742 -13.00 -3.63 -29.78
CA ASP A 742 -13.19 -4.43 -28.56
C ASP A 742 -14.58 -4.20 -27.95
N THR A 743 -15.04 -5.18 -27.18
CA THR A 743 -16.30 -5.16 -26.43
C THR A 743 -16.05 -5.62 -25.00
N GLY A 744 -16.53 -4.83 -24.03
CA GLY A 744 -16.48 -5.19 -22.61
C GLY A 744 -17.88 -5.39 -22.05
N GLU A 745 -18.15 -6.52 -21.41
CA GLU A 745 -19.39 -6.73 -20.66
C GLU A 745 -19.14 -6.53 -19.16
N LEU A 746 -20.02 -5.78 -18.50
CA LEU A 746 -19.99 -5.65 -17.05
C LEU A 746 -21.38 -5.66 -16.45
N THR A 747 -21.47 -6.21 -15.24
CA THR A 747 -22.67 -6.16 -14.42
C THR A 747 -22.38 -5.30 -13.20
N ILE A 748 -23.19 -4.26 -12.98
CA ILE A 748 -23.07 -3.40 -11.81
C ILE A 748 -24.26 -3.58 -10.87
N GLU A 749 -23.99 -3.50 -9.57
CA GLU A 749 -24.99 -3.34 -8.53
C GLU A 749 -25.04 -1.86 -8.15
N ASP A 750 -26.09 -1.17 -8.57
CA ASP A 750 -26.30 0.24 -8.31
C ASP A 750 -27.15 0.40 -7.05
N ASN A 751 -26.54 0.93 -5.99
CA ASN A 751 -27.25 1.33 -4.78
C ASN A 751 -27.12 2.85 -4.62
N PRO A 752 -28.14 3.63 -5.01
CA PRO A 752 -28.05 5.08 -5.02
C PRO A 752 -27.96 5.70 -3.62
N ALA A 753 -28.41 4.97 -2.60
CA ALA A 753 -28.31 5.33 -1.19
C ALA A 753 -27.07 4.69 -0.50
N GLY A 754 -26.26 3.95 -1.26
CA GLY A 754 -25.07 3.31 -0.78
C GLY A 754 -23.91 4.28 -0.55
N PRO A 755 -22.79 3.78 -0.01
CA PRO A 755 -21.57 4.55 0.12
C PRO A 755 -21.12 5.15 -1.23
N PRO A 756 -20.58 6.39 -1.27
CA PRO A 756 -20.16 7.05 -2.50
C PRO A 756 -19.20 6.22 -3.36
N GLU A 757 -18.37 5.39 -2.72
CA GLU A 757 -17.44 4.52 -3.43
C GLU A 757 -18.12 3.46 -4.33
N ASN A 758 -19.39 3.14 -4.09
CA ASN A 758 -20.12 2.19 -4.94
C ASN A 758 -20.68 2.84 -6.21
N LEU A 759 -20.56 4.16 -6.36
CA LEU A 759 -21.09 4.92 -7.49
C LEU A 759 -20.08 5.13 -8.62
N VAL A 760 -18.84 4.66 -8.45
CA VAL A 760 -17.77 4.75 -9.45
C VAL A 760 -17.51 3.37 -10.03
N HIS A 761 -17.59 3.27 -11.35
CA HIS A 761 -17.42 2.02 -12.08
C HIS A 761 -16.41 2.21 -13.21
N PHE A 762 -15.82 1.10 -13.64
CA PHE A 762 -14.85 1.10 -14.73
C PHE A 762 -14.91 -0.19 -15.54
N SER A 763 -14.45 -0.13 -16.79
CA SER A 763 -14.28 -1.27 -17.69
C SER A 763 -12.97 -1.13 -18.45
N LYS A 764 -12.12 -2.16 -18.41
CA LYS A 764 -10.89 -2.20 -19.21
C LYS A 764 -11.19 -2.76 -20.60
N ALA A 765 -10.50 -2.27 -21.61
CA ALA A 765 -10.44 -2.91 -22.92
C ALA A 765 -9.47 -4.09 -22.83
N ALA A 766 -9.96 -5.32 -22.97
CA ALA A 766 -9.20 -6.53 -22.66
C ALA A 766 -8.54 -7.15 -23.90
N ASN A 767 -9.08 -6.88 -25.09
CA ASN A 767 -8.68 -7.58 -26.32
C ASN A 767 -8.11 -6.65 -27.40
N LEU A 768 -7.81 -5.39 -27.05
CA LEU A 768 -7.18 -4.46 -27.99
C LEU A 768 -5.76 -4.92 -28.32
N ARG A 769 -5.42 -4.82 -29.60
CA ARG A 769 -4.06 -5.09 -30.10
C ARG A 769 -3.30 -3.78 -30.17
N HIS A 770 -2.08 -3.79 -29.63
CA HIS A 770 -1.15 -2.67 -29.76
C HIS A 770 -0.26 -2.85 -30.99
N PRO A 771 0.22 -1.74 -31.60
CA PRO A 771 -0.14 -0.36 -31.29
C PRO A 771 -1.58 -0.02 -31.71
N LEU A 772 -2.27 0.78 -30.90
CA LEU A 772 -3.57 1.34 -31.22
C LEU A 772 -3.46 2.26 -32.43
N GLN A 773 -4.49 2.23 -33.29
CA GLN A 773 -4.56 3.14 -34.43
C GLN A 773 -4.64 4.60 -33.97
N THR A 774 -3.89 5.48 -34.63
CA THR A 774 -3.88 6.92 -34.35
C THR A 774 -5.13 7.60 -34.90
N GLY A 775 -5.63 8.61 -34.18
CA GLY A 775 -6.84 9.35 -34.52
C GLY A 775 -7.89 9.35 -33.41
N ILE A 776 -9.12 9.71 -33.77
CA ILE A 776 -10.21 9.91 -32.82
C ILE A 776 -10.96 8.60 -32.59
N TRP A 777 -10.87 8.08 -31.39
CA TRP A 777 -11.61 6.91 -30.93
C TRP A 777 -12.94 7.30 -30.28
N THR A 778 -13.87 6.36 -30.24
CA THR A 778 -15.15 6.50 -29.55
C THR A 778 -15.40 5.34 -28.61
N ALA A 779 -15.75 5.64 -27.36
CA ALA A 779 -16.25 4.65 -26.40
C ALA A 779 -17.75 4.87 -26.16
N LYS A 780 -18.55 3.81 -26.27
CA LYS A 780 -20.00 3.84 -26.01
C LYS A 780 -20.36 2.94 -24.84
N LEU A 781 -21.11 3.48 -23.89
CA LEU A 781 -21.71 2.70 -22.80
C LEU A 781 -23.17 2.39 -23.16
N ILE A 782 -23.52 1.10 -23.18
CA ILE A 782 -24.83 0.60 -23.59
C ILE A 782 -25.44 -0.18 -22.43
N GLY A 783 -26.69 0.14 -22.08
CA GLY A 783 -27.50 -0.67 -21.16
C GLY A 783 -28.20 -1.78 -21.94
N THR A 784 -28.14 -3.01 -21.43
CA THR A 784 -28.68 -4.20 -22.13
C THR A 784 -29.92 -4.80 -21.46
N ASN A 785 -30.37 -4.25 -20.31
CA ASN A 785 -31.60 -4.67 -19.66
C ASN A 785 -32.82 -4.44 -20.57
N ASN A 786 -33.44 -5.52 -21.07
CA ASN A 786 -34.66 -5.58 -21.90
C ASN A 786 -34.64 -4.87 -23.28
N LYS A 787 -33.87 -3.80 -23.47
CA LYS A 787 -33.60 -3.13 -24.76
C LYS A 787 -32.18 -2.55 -24.77
N LYS A 788 -31.44 -2.73 -25.87
CA LYS A 788 -30.11 -2.12 -26.05
C LYS A 788 -30.27 -0.61 -26.21
N VAL A 789 -29.89 0.16 -25.20
CA VAL A 789 -29.98 1.63 -25.18
C VAL A 789 -28.61 2.22 -24.91
N VAL A 790 -28.18 3.19 -25.74
CA VAL A 790 -26.95 3.95 -25.49
C VAL A 790 -27.17 4.85 -24.28
N LEU A 791 -26.36 4.68 -23.24
CA LEU A 791 -26.38 5.47 -22.00
C LEU A 791 -25.46 6.68 -22.09
N GLY A 792 -24.33 6.53 -22.77
CA GLY A 792 -23.42 7.65 -23.03
C GLY A 792 -22.35 7.30 -24.05
N VAL A 793 -21.76 8.33 -24.62
CA VAL A 793 -20.71 8.27 -25.64
C VAL A 793 -19.62 9.26 -25.26
N THR A 794 -18.36 8.86 -25.34
CA THR A 794 -17.23 9.79 -25.20
C THR A 794 -16.24 9.56 -26.34
N ARG A 795 -15.59 10.62 -26.81
CA ARG A 795 -14.50 10.56 -27.79
C ARG A 795 -13.18 10.96 -27.15
N PHE A 796 -12.09 10.43 -27.68
CA PHE A 796 -10.73 10.72 -27.21
C PHE A 796 -9.72 10.56 -28.35
N LEU A 797 -8.57 11.21 -28.23
CA LEU A 797 -7.50 11.18 -29.22
C LEU A 797 -6.43 10.15 -28.80
N VAL A 798 -6.05 9.28 -29.72
CA VAL A 798 -4.86 8.43 -29.63
C VAL A 798 -3.81 8.96 -30.61
N THR A 799 -2.57 9.16 -30.16
CA THR A 799 -1.49 9.69 -31.01
C THR A 799 -0.14 9.06 -30.67
N GLY A 800 0.71 8.88 -31.67
CA GLY A 800 2.13 8.54 -31.51
C GLY A 800 3.05 9.77 -31.49
N GLY A 801 2.50 10.98 -31.37
CA GLY A 801 3.26 12.21 -31.59
C GLY A 801 3.79 12.29 -33.02
N ASP A 802 5.03 12.74 -33.19
CA ASP A 802 5.65 12.84 -34.52
C ASP A 802 6.13 11.47 -35.07
N SER A 803 6.05 10.40 -34.28
CA SER A 803 6.59 9.07 -34.64
C SER A 803 5.66 8.21 -35.48
N ASP A 804 4.40 8.62 -35.67
CA ASP A 804 3.36 7.84 -36.36
C ASP A 804 3.15 8.23 -37.83
N GLY A 805 3.99 9.12 -38.38
CA GLY A 805 3.90 9.62 -39.75
C GLY A 805 2.81 10.67 -39.98
N THR A 806 2.11 11.11 -38.92
CA THR A 806 1.17 12.24 -38.97
C THR A 806 1.94 13.55 -39.17
N THR A 807 1.53 14.37 -40.15
CA THR A 807 2.13 15.71 -40.32
C THR A 807 1.82 16.61 -39.13
N LYS A 808 2.66 17.61 -38.87
CA LYS A 808 2.45 18.57 -37.78
C LYS A 808 1.07 19.23 -37.86
N GLU A 809 0.65 19.60 -39.07
CA GLU A 809 -0.63 20.26 -39.35
C GLU A 809 -1.82 19.35 -39.07
N GLN A 810 -1.72 18.06 -39.42
CA GLN A 810 -2.75 17.07 -39.11
C GLN A 810 -2.86 16.83 -37.60
N LEU A 811 -1.72 16.75 -36.89
CA LEU A 811 -1.71 16.59 -35.44
C LEU A 811 -2.34 17.80 -34.77
N ASP A 812 -1.98 19.02 -35.19
CA ASP A 812 -2.54 20.27 -34.66
C ASP A 812 -4.05 20.33 -34.86
N ALA A 813 -4.55 19.92 -36.03
CA ALA A 813 -5.98 19.86 -36.33
C ALA A 813 -6.75 18.86 -35.45
N LEU A 814 -6.11 17.77 -35.03
CA LEU A 814 -6.69 16.78 -34.10
C LEU A 814 -6.62 17.27 -32.65
N VAL A 815 -5.46 17.76 -32.21
CA VAL A 815 -5.20 18.20 -30.84
C VAL A 815 -6.11 19.37 -30.44
N GLN A 816 -6.31 20.35 -31.32
CA GLN A 816 -7.18 21.50 -31.02
C GLN A 816 -8.65 21.12 -30.69
N GLN A 817 -9.11 19.92 -31.07
CA GLN A 817 -10.47 19.44 -30.75
C GLN A 817 -10.59 18.97 -29.29
N PHE A 818 -9.49 18.54 -28.67
CA PHE A 818 -9.47 17.93 -27.33
C PHE A 818 -8.82 18.80 -26.27
N TYR A 819 -8.21 19.91 -26.65
CA TYR A 819 -7.47 20.77 -25.75
C TYR A 819 -7.74 22.24 -26.07
N THR A 820 -7.70 23.07 -25.04
CA THR A 820 -7.83 24.53 -25.17
C THR A 820 -6.65 25.21 -24.49
N VAL A 821 -5.94 26.02 -25.26
CA VAL A 821 -4.95 26.95 -24.73
C VAL A 821 -5.67 28.09 -24.03
N ARG A 822 -5.48 28.24 -22.72
CA ARG A 822 -6.18 29.25 -21.93
C ARG A 822 -5.42 30.57 -21.94
N GLU A 823 -4.22 30.54 -21.39
CA GLU A 823 -3.42 31.72 -21.10
C GLU A 823 -1.93 31.38 -21.10
N SER A 824 -1.11 32.41 -21.31
CA SER A 824 0.34 32.33 -21.39
C SER A 824 0.94 33.48 -20.60
N CYS A 825 2.06 33.24 -19.95
CA CYS A 825 2.84 34.25 -19.22
C CYS A 825 4.33 34.05 -19.50
N TRP A 826 5.14 35.07 -19.26
CA TRP A 826 6.60 34.99 -19.41
C TRP A 826 7.32 34.93 -18.06
N VAL A 827 8.49 34.30 -18.02
CA VAL A 827 9.27 34.04 -16.81
C VAL A 827 10.56 34.86 -16.83
N GLY A 828 10.62 35.99 -16.09
CA GLY A 828 11.83 36.75 -15.74
C GLY A 828 12.66 37.36 -16.91
N GLY A 829 13.21 38.58 -16.74
CA GLY A 829 13.94 39.31 -17.79
C GLY A 829 13.43 40.74 -18.08
N GLU A 830 14.18 41.54 -18.85
CA GLU A 830 13.77 42.90 -19.23
C GLU A 830 12.60 42.87 -20.22
N ARG A 831 11.45 43.38 -19.80
CA ARG A 831 10.31 43.65 -20.68
C ARG A 831 10.57 44.94 -21.45
N ASN A 832 11.27 44.86 -22.57
CA ASN A 832 11.25 45.97 -23.52
C ASN A 832 9.90 45.92 -24.25
N ALA A 833 9.08 46.94 -24.01
CA ALA A 833 7.74 47.10 -24.56
C ALA A 833 7.82 47.18 -26.10
N GLU A 834 7.73 46.03 -26.77
CA GLU A 834 7.78 45.95 -28.23
C GLU A 834 6.68 45.03 -28.78
N SER A 835 6.30 45.33 -30.03
CA SER A 835 5.17 44.78 -30.78
C SER A 835 5.23 43.24 -30.88
N GLY A 836 4.14 42.56 -30.48
CA GLY A 836 3.97 41.11 -30.62
C GLY A 836 3.90 40.32 -29.31
N LEU A 837 4.17 40.96 -28.17
CA LEU A 837 4.03 40.41 -26.81
C LEU A 837 2.90 41.07 -26.01
N GLU A 838 2.02 41.81 -26.69
CA GLU A 838 0.84 42.43 -26.06
C GLU A 838 -0.08 41.34 -25.49
N GLY A 839 -0.46 41.48 -24.21
CA GLY A 839 -1.28 40.51 -23.49
C GLY A 839 -0.52 39.38 -22.78
N LEU A 840 0.82 39.34 -22.86
CA LEU A 840 1.64 38.41 -22.08
C LEU A 840 2.02 39.07 -20.74
N GLU A 841 1.42 38.62 -19.64
CA GLU A 841 1.75 39.05 -18.29
C GLU A 841 2.94 38.28 -17.71
N GLU A 842 3.57 38.80 -16.65
CA GLU A 842 4.66 38.10 -15.96
C GLU A 842 4.10 36.96 -15.12
N CYS A 843 4.71 35.78 -15.21
CA CYS A 843 4.22 34.56 -14.56
C CYS A 843 4.11 34.70 -13.02
N SER A 844 5.01 35.46 -12.41
CA SER A 844 5.01 35.76 -10.96
C SER A 844 3.79 36.57 -10.50
N GLY A 845 3.15 37.32 -11.40
CA GLY A 845 1.93 38.10 -11.12
C GLY A 845 0.63 37.32 -11.28
N THR A 846 0.69 36.07 -11.76
CA THR A 846 -0.50 35.25 -12.03
C THR A 846 -0.94 34.44 -10.81
N SER A 847 -2.13 33.83 -10.87
CA SER A 847 -2.64 32.90 -9.83
C SER A 847 -2.55 31.42 -10.23
N TRP A 848 -2.01 31.13 -11.42
CA TRP A 848 -2.05 29.78 -12.02
C TRP A 848 -0.68 29.26 -12.45
N SER A 849 0.28 30.15 -12.69
CA SER A 849 1.62 29.74 -13.10
C SER A 849 2.33 28.95 -12.00
N SER A 850 3.23 28.05 -12.38
CA SER A 850 4.13 27.41 -11.42
C SER A 850 5.09 28.42 -10.76
N PHE A 851 5.28 29.61 -11.34
CA PHE A 851 6.08 30.71 -10.79
C PHE A 851 5.28 31.67 -9.91
N ALA A 852 3.96 31.50 -9.82
CA ALA A 852 3.13 32.28 -8.91
C ALA A 852 3.54 32.02 -7.45
N PRO A 853 3.44 33.01 -6.54
CA PRO A 853 3.82 32.85 -5.14
C PRO A 853 3.10 31.68 -4.49
N ASP A 854 3.85 30.77 -3.86
CA ASP A 854 3.29 29.62 -3.14
C ASP A 854 3.89 29.48 -1.73
N PRO A 855 3.60 30.40 -0.81
CA PRO A 855 4.33 30.50 0.46
C PRO A 855 4.19 29.26 1.35
N LYS A 856 3.12 28.46 1.17
CA LYS A 856 2.90 27.21 1.93
C LYS A 856 3.90 26.11 1.57
N SER A 857 4.47 26.12 0.37
CA SER A 857 5.49 25.16 -0.07
C SER A 857 6.88 25.77 -0.20
N ASP A 858 7.03 27.06 0.10
CA ASP A 858 8.32 27.73 0.14
C ASP A 858 9.03 27.46 1.47
N ILE A 859 10.06 26.61 1.42
CA ILE A 859 10.88 26.27 2.59
C ILE A 859 11.99 27.30 2.85
N TYR A 860 12.43 28.05 1.84
CA TYR A 860 13.60 28.92 1.96
C TYR A 860 13.30 30.20 2.75
N THR A 861 12.10 30.76 2.59
CA THR A 861 11.68 31.92 3.40
C THR A 861 11.42 31.56 4.86
N ALA A 862 11.01 30.33 5.17
CA ALA A 862 10.89 29.86 6.56
C ALA A 862 12.24 29.77 7.28
N ALA A 863 13.33 29.48 6.55
CA ALA A 863 14.67 29.36 7.10
C ALA A 863 15.20 30.70 7.67
N VAL A 864 14.83 31.83 7.04
CA VAL A 864 15.23 33.18 7.45
C VAL A 864 14.66 33.56 8.82
N GLY A 865 13.57 32.93 9.26
CA GLY A 865 13.02 33.13 10.61
C GLY A 865 13.78 32.40 11.73
N TYR A 866 14.69 31.49 11.37
CA TYR A 866 15.51 30.70 12.32
C TYR A 866 17.00 31.07 12.31
N GLN A 867 17.45 31.84 11.31
CA GLN A 867 18.74 32.54 11.31
C GLN A 867 18.61 33.84 12.11
#